data_AF-A0A534JLK4-F1
#
_entry.id   AF-A0A534JLK4-F1
#
_cell.length_a   1.000
_cell.length_b   1.000
_cell.length_c   1.000
_cell.angle_alpha   90.00
_cell.angle_beta   90.00
_cell.angle_gamma   90.00
#
_symmetry.space_group_name_H-M   'P 1'
#
loop_
_entity.id
_entity.type
_entity.pdbx_description
1 polymer ?
#
loop_
_entity_poly.entity_id
_entity_poly.type
_entity_poly.pdbx_seq_one_letter_code
_entity_poly.pdbx_strand_id
1 'polypeptide(L)'
;MLLRGGNPEASLHQRDEAQDRGRNALKKVWQDSYDESCVLELHARVDMDGLVREYADAVLERPSKVVKKTKVPQALDRGDIEAQLRTWKERSYDVSVIEANLAAEPSVLTASVLAMREAVKKAEAASEALASLDVTGFESRAAILRERLRDPIRHPDIDAEVELLREATESMRRVESRRSLERSREREFKERTKKVLELVMKQRREMKSEAPLPSSEEVEKALEEPAPPRDAATNLAPAFTFEGFTVGESNRFAHTAAIAVAKQPAKAYNPLLITSGPGLGKTHLLHAIGNYIASHETGAKVLYLTCEAFGTGLTDAREKGTLGAFRDRVRGVDCLLIDDIQFLSGMTEVHEELFHAFNDLHGAGKQIVLASDRPPKAIANLDERLISRFESGLVAGIEPPELATRVAILERRSREAKVTVEPGVLKLIASLVEENVRELGGALNRVVAFSSMMGRPITEDLVREVLAEPPSEAAPPPVAVQERAEPISLQGLSPGRSYLIEEERPAEAFRRFAAFLGGRGGGLVITRTNPKRVRETYDLSAERVLWLTDREGSAEDTIAPALERIVYEIEDFMSKQPRGAVLLDGIEYLVSNNSFDAVLKFVRRLLDAISESHYALIISLGSATVKEQELKVLEREMEVIRVP
;
A
#
# COMPACT_ATOMS: atom_id res chain seq x y z
N MET A 1 12.64 -46.52 40.69
CA MET A 1 11.22 -46.92 40.76
C MET A 1 10.41 -45.63 40.85
N LEU A 2 10.04 -45.08 39.69
CA LEU A 2 9.01 -44.06 39.44
C LEU A 2 9.27 -43.55 38.02
N LEU A 3 8.70 -44.26 37.04
CA LEU A 3 8.35 -43.84 35.68
C LEU A 3 7.68 -45.07 35.04
N ARG A 4 6.37 -45.21 35.25
CA ARG A 4 5.49 -46.04 34.41
C ARG A 4 4.30 -45.17 34.05
N GLY A 5 4.21 -44.77 32.77
CA GLY A 5 3.01 -44.16 32.21
C GLY A 5 3.24 -43.08 31.13
N GLY A 6 3.69 -43.48 29.93
CA GLY A 6 3.18 -42.95 28.64
C GLY A 6 3.74 -41.66 28.01
N ASN A 7 4.83 -41.78 27.23
CA ASN A 7 4.86 -41.38 25.81
C ASN A 7 5.96 -42.23 25.09
N PRO A 8 5.72 -42.89 23.93
CA PRO A 8 6.56 -44.01 23.45
C PRO A 8 7.86 -43.68 22.70
N GLU A 9 8.28 -42.43 22.52
CA GLU A 9 9.46 -42.12 21.67
C GLU A 9 10.73 -41.67 22.42
N ALA A 10 10.82 -41.87 23.73
CA ALA A 10 12.07 -41.66 24.47
C ALA A 10 12.42 -42.89 25.32
N SER A 11 12.76 -44.00 24.67
CA SER A 11 13.21 -45.22 25.33
C SER A 11 14.68 -45.09 25.80
N LEU A 12 14.86 -44.82 27.09
CA LEU A 12 16.15 -44.97 27.76
C LEU A 12 16.39 -46.46 28.09
N HIS A 13 17.32 -47.11 27.39
CA HIS A 13 17.78 -48.45 27.71
C HIS A 13 18.39 -48.50 29.12
N GLN A 14 17.95 -49.47 29.93
CA GLN A 14 18.64 -49.88 31.16
C GLN A 14 18.90 -51.39 31.10
N ARG A 15 20.19 -51.79 31.18
CA ARG A 15 20.70 -53.03 31.78
C ARG A 15 22.21 -53.13 31.56
N ASP A 16 23.00 -52.91 32.60
CA ASP A 16 23.68 -53.98 33.35
C ASP A 16 24.70 -53.42 34.34
N GLU A 17 24.93 -54.23 35.37
CA GLU A 17 25.64 -53.98 36.61
C GLU A 17 27.12 -53.62 36.42
N ALA A 18 27.51 -52.41 36.82
CA ALA A 18 28.78 -52.10 37.50
C ALA A 18 28.93 -50.59 37.67
N GLN A 19 29.43 -50.18 38.84
CA GLN A 19 29.78 -48.81 39.20
C GLN A 19 30.76 -48.18 38.19
N ASP A 20 30.25 -47.33 37.32
CA ASP A 20 30.83 -46.05 36.90
C ASP A 20 30.03 -45.61 35.68
N ARG A 21 29.33 -44.46 35.74
CA ARG A 21 28.89 -43.61 34.60
C ARG A 21 27.73 -42.69 34.98
N GLY A 22 27.93 -41.82 35.97
CA GLY A 22 27.29 -40.49 35.96
C GLY A 22 27.93 -39.55 34.93
N ARG A 23 29.13 -39.89 34.43
CA ARG A 23 30.01 -39.01 33.63
C ARG A 23 29.75 -38.99 32.12
N ASN A 24 29.12 -40.01 31.53
CA ASN A 24 28.97 -40.09 30.05
C ASN A 24 27.55 -39.82 29.53
N ALA A 25 26.52 -39.84 30.37
CA ALA A 25 25.14 -39.60 29.95
C ALA A 25 24.90 -38.09 29.65
N LEU A 26 25.42 -37.20 30.48
CA LEU A 26 25.31 -35.75 30.30
C LEU A 26 26.11 -35.21 29.11
N LYS A 27 27.28 -35.81 28.81
CA LYS A 27 28.16 -35.34 27.74
C LYS A 27 27.59 -35.62 26.34
N LYS A 28 26.77 -36.66 26.20
CA LYS A 28 26.16 -37.05 24.91
C LYS A 28 24.88 -36.26 24.60
N VAL A 29 24.09 -35.91 25.62
CA VAL A 29 22.92 -35.02 25.48
C VAL A 29 23.35 -33.62 25.01
N TRP A 30 24.57 -33.19 25.35
CA TRP A 30 25.06 -31.85 25.04
C TRP A 30 25.62 -31.69 23.61
N GLN A 31 26.02 -32.77 22.94
CA GLN A 31 26.58 -32.68 21.58
C GLN A 31 25.51 -32.67 20.47
N ASP A 32 24.30 -33.18 20.73
CA ASP A 32 23.23 -33.27 19.72
C ASP A 32 22.24 -32.10 19.76
N SER A 33 22.42 -31.11 20.64
CA SER A 33 21.57 -29.91 20.72
C SER A 33 22.34 -28.67 20.24
N TYR A 34 22.39 -28.52 18.93
CA TYR A 34 22.74 -27.26 18.23
C TYR A 34 21.47 -26.54 17.78
N ASP A 35 20.42 -26.62 18.59
CA ASP A 35 19.15 -25.93 18.39
C ASP A 35 18.89 -25.10 19.64
N GLU A 36 18.69 -23.80 19.49
CA GLU A 36 18.64 -22.80 20.57
C GLU A 36 17.42 -22.92 21.52
N SER A 37 16.79 -24.10 21.62
CA SER A 37 15.52 -24.29 22.34
C SER A 37 15.49 -25.45 23.34
N CYS A 38 16.61 -26.14 23.61
CA CYS A 38 16.59 -27.22 24.60
C CYS A 38 16.86 -26.69 26.04
N VAL A 39 15.80 -26.39 26.79
CA VAL A 39 15.88 -26.07 28.22
C VAL A 39 15.92 -27.38 29.03
N LEU A 40 17.10 -27.74 29.54
CA LEU A 40 17.22 -28.79 30.56
C LEU A 40 16.88 -28.20 31.94
N GLU A 41 15.69 -28.52 32.47
CA GLU A 41 15.31 -28.16 33.84
C GLU A 41 16.02 -29.07 34.86
N LEU A 42 17.09 -28.55 35.48
CA LEU A 42 17.78 -29.20 36.59
C LEU A 42 17.06 -28.91 37.92
N HIS A 43 16.29 -29.87 38.42
CA HIS A 43 15.62 -29.79 39.72
C HIS A 43 16.55 -30.17 40.89
N ALA A 44 17.56 -29.36 41.23
CA ALA A 44 18.19 -29.37 42.56
C ALA A 44 19.04 -28.11 42.80
N ARG A 45 19.12 -27.65 44.06
CA ARG A 45 20.07 -26.61 44.50
C ARG A 45 21.50 -27.15 44.33
N VAL A 46 22.20 -26.72 43.28
CA VAL A 46 23.60 -27.02 43.06
C VAL A 46 24.46 -25.93 43.70
N ASP A 47 25.45 -26.32 44.51
CA ASP A 47 26.46 -25.41 45.08
C ASP A 47 27.47 -25.00 43.99
N MET A 48 27.16 -23.89 43.32
CA MET A 48 27.97 -23.34 42.24
C MET A 48 29.36 -22.89 42.72
N ASP A 49 29.48 -22.46 43.97
CA ASP A 49 30.75 -21.97 44.53
C ASP A 49 31.69 -23.14 44.90
N GLY A 50 31.12 -24.32 45.19
CA GLY A 50 31.84 -25.58 45.28
C GLY A 50 32.32 -26.08 43.91
N LEU A 51 31.46 -26.02 42.90
CA LEU A 51 31.77 -26.48 41.53
C LEU A 51 32.85 -25.65 40.83
N VAL A 52 32.83 -24.33 41.01
CA VAL A 52 33.88 -23.43 40.49
C VAL A 52 35.22 -23.68 41.19
N ARG A 53 35.20 -24.08 42.46
CA ARG A 53 36.42 -24.46 43.21
C ARG A 53 37.00 -25.80 42.75
N GLU A 54 36.16 -26.73 42.34
CA GLU A 54 36.55 -28.09 41.97
C GLU A 54 36.96 -28.21 40.48
N TYR A 55 36.45 -27.33 39.60
CA TYR A 55 36.69 -27.35 38.16
C TYR A 55 37.08 -25.97 37.61
N ALA A 56 38.29 -25.51 37.97
CA ALA A 56 38.79 -24.16 37.66
C ALA A 56 38.92 -23.82 36.16
N ASP A 57 39.02 -24.83 35.30
CA ASP A 57 39.24 -24.66 33.85
C ASP A 57 37.93 -24.68 33.03
N ALA A 58 36.76 -24.80 33.67
CA ALA A 58 35.47 -24.83 33.00
C ALA A 58 34.88 -23.40 32.87
N VAL A 59 34.53 -22.99 31.65
CA VAL A 59 33.76 -21.75 31.41
C VAL A 59 32.31 -22.00 31.84
N LEU A 60 32.00 -21.62 33.08
CA LEU A 60 30.65 -21.66 33.63
C LEU A 60 30.00 -20.28 33.48
N GLU A 61 29.22 -20.08 32.41
CA GLU A 61 28.42 -18.86 32.27
C GLU A 61 27.21 -18.91 33.21
N ARG A 62 27.06 -17.88 34.04
CA ARG A 62 25.83 -17.67 34.79
C ARG A 62 24.75 -17.27 33.79
N PRO A 63 23.59 -17.96 33.74
CA PRO A 63 22.51 -17.57 32.84
C PRO A 63 22.13 -16.11 33.12
N SER A 64 22.12 -15.29 32.07
CA SER A 64 21.87 -13.84 32.12
C SER A 64 20.48 -13.48 32.67
N LYS A 65 19.57 -14.46 32.68
CA LYS A 65 18.33 -14.42 33.45
C LYS A 65 18.37 -15.52 34.50
N VAL A 66 18.31 -15.12 35.78
CA VAL A 66 17.84 -16.02 36.83
C VAL A 66 16.44 -16.44 36.42
N VAL A 67 16.29 -17.69 35.96
CA VAL A 67 14.96 -18.29 35.79
C VAL A 67 14.35 -18.24 37.18
N LYS A 68 13.37 -17.34 37.35
CA LYS A 68 12.57 -17.28 38.56
C LYS A 68 12.12 -18.70 38.81
N LYS A 69 12.40 -19.25 39.99
CA LYS A 69 11.83 -20.53 40.44
C LYS A 69 10.40 -20.60 39.92
N THR A 70 10.14 -21.43 38.91
CA THR A 70 8.78 -21.71 38.51
C THR A 70 8.22 -22.36 39.76
N LYS A 71 7.42 -21.59 40.51
CA LYS A 71 6.73 -22.12 41.68
C LYS A 71 6.10 -23.40 41.18
N VAL A 72 6.39 -24.54 41.82
CA VAL A 72 5.55 -25.73 41.67
C VAL A 72 4.13 -25.20 41.72
N PRO A 73 3.37 -25.29 40.62
CA PRO A 73 2.06 -24.67 40.55
C PRO A 73 1.32 -25.10 41.81
N GLN A 74 0.89 -24.14 42.62
CA GLN A 74 0.05 -24.47 43.77
C GLN A 74 -1.06 -25.35 43.21
N ALA A 75 -1.25 -26.53 43.82
CA ALA A 75 -2.26 -27.47 43.37
C ALA A 75 -3.56 -26.68 43.23
N LEU A 76 -4.04 -26.57 41.99
CA LEU A 76 -5.28 -25.87 41.69
C LEU A 76 -6.40 -26.58 42.45
N ASP A 77 -7.32 -25.82 43.01
CA ASP A 77 -8.46 -26.42 43.68
C ASP A 77 -9.27 -27.26 42.67
N ARG A 78 -9.71 -28.44 43.10
CA ARG A 78 -10.41 -29.37 42.20
C ARG A 78 -11.74 -28.79 41.72
N GLY A 79 -12.39 -27.96 42.54
CA GLY A 79 -13.60 -27.22 42.17
C GLY A 79 -13.32 -26.19 41.07
N ASP A 80 -12.20 -25.48 41.13
CA ASP A 80 -11.79 -24.52 40.09
C ASP A 80 -11.48 -25.21 38.76
N ILE A 81 -10.86 -26.40 38.79
CA ILE A 81 -10.58 -27.20 37.59
C ILE A 81 -11.88 -27.69 36.94
N GLU A 82 -12.82 -28.19 37.75
CA GLU A 82 -14.13 -28.65 37.26
C GLU A 82 -14.97 -27.49 36.69
N ALA A 83 -14.91 -26.30 37.30
CA ALA A 83 -15.55 -25.10 36.78
C ALA A 83 -14.96 -24.68 35.43
N GLN A 84 -13.63 -24.66 35.30
CA GLN A 84 -12.98 -24.33 34.02
C GLN A 84 -13.26 -25.34 32.92
N LEU A 85 -13.28 -26.64 33.24
CA LEU A 85 -13.66 -27.69 32.31
C LEU A 85 -15.07 -27.48 31.75
N ARG A 86 -16.02 -27.07 32.61
CA ARG A 86 -17.37 -26.70 32.15
C ARG A 86 -17.34 -25.50 31.21
N THR A 87 -16.60 -24.45 31.57
CA THR A 87 -16.47 -23.26 30.71
C THR A 87 -15.87 -23.58 29.34
N TRP A 88 -14.84 -24.44 29.27
CA TRP A 88 -14.25 -24.84 28.00
C TRP A 88 -15.17 -25.73 27.17
N LYS A 89 -15.92 -26.66 27.80
CA LYS A 89 -16.95 -27.45 27.13
C LYS A 89 -18.09 -26.59 26.59
N GLU A 90 -18.55 -25.61 27.35
CA GLU A 90 -19.57 -24.65 26.91
C GLU A 90 -19.10 -23.84 25.69
N ARG A 91 -17.81 -23.54 25.63
CA ARG A 91 -17.14 -22.91 24.47
C ARG A 91 -16.77 -23.90 23.35
N SER A 92 -17.20 -25.15 23.44
CA SER A 92 -16.96 -26.21 22.44
C SER A 92 -15.48 -26.60 22.22
N TYR A 93 -14.62 -26.39 23.22
CA TYR A 93 -13.25 -26.91 23.19
C TYR A 93 -13.19 -28.38 23.60
N ASP A 94 -12.31 -29.15 22.94
CA ASP A 94 -12.02 -30.52 23.35
C ASP A 94 -11.18 -30.53 24.64
N VAL A 95 -11.74 -31.12 25.70
CA VAL A 95 -11.09 -31.23 27.02
C VAL A 95 -10.69 -32.68 27.37
N SER A 96 -10.78 -33.61 26.41
CA SER A 96 -10.54 -35.04 26.61
C SER A 96 -9.18 -35.33 27.25
N VAL A 97 -8.15 -34.54 26.93
CA VAL A 97 -6.79 -34.64 27.48
C VAL A 97 -6.77 -34.36 28.99
N ILE A 98 -7.55 -33.37 29.46
CA ILE A 98 -7.64 -33.04 30.88
C ILE A 98 -8.51 -34.07 31.61
N GLU A 99 -9.59 -34.54 30.98
CA GLU A 99 -10.46 -35.57 31.54
C GLU A 99 -9.71 -36.89 31.78
N ALA A 100 -8.84 -37.29 30.86
CA ALA A 100 -7.96 -38.44 31.02
C ALA A 100 -6.98 -38.28 32.21
N ASN A 101 -6.61 -37.04 32.54
CA ASN A 101 -5.67 -36.71 33.61
C ASN A 101 -6.34 -36.40 34.96
N LEU A 102 -7.68 -36.50 35.08
CA LEU A 102 -8.43 -36.24 36.34
C LEU A 102 -8.03 -37.18 37.49
N ALA A 103 -7.51 -38.37 37.16
CA ALA A 103 -7.03 -39.37 38.13
C ALA A 103 -5.49 -39.38 38.29
N ALA A 104 -4.78 -38.52 37.58
CA ALA A 104 -3.32 -38.42 37.64
C ALA A 104 -2.84 -37.68 38.91
N GLU A 105 -1.52 -37.64 39.13
CA GLU A 105 -0.96 -36.86 40.24
C GLU A 105 -1.34 -35.37 40.14
N PRO A 106 -1.58 -34.67 41.26
CA PRO A 106 -2.01 -33.26 41.26
C PRO A 106 -1.11 -32.32 40.46
N SER A 107 0.20 -32.60 40.40
CA SER A 107 1.19 -31.88 39.60
C SER A 107 0.94 -32.00 38.09
N VAL A 108 0.62 -33.21 37.62
CA VAL A 108 0.37 -33.54 36.21
C VAL A 108 -0.96 -32.93 35.75
N LEU A 109 -1.99 -33.02 36.59
CA LEU A 109 -3.28 -32.38 36.32
C LEU A 109 -3.13 -30.86 36.24
N THR A 110 -2.40 -30.25 37.18
CA THR A 110 -2.18 -28.79 37.18
C THR A 110 -1.41 -28.31 35.95
N ALA A 111 -0.38 -29.05 35.52
CA ALA A 111 0.36 -28.74 34.29
C ALA A 111 -0.50 -28.85 33.03
N SER A 112 -1.35 -29.88 32.95
CA SER A 112 -2.29 -30.08 31.82
C SER A 112 -3.30 -28.94 31.71
N VAL A 113 -3.82 -28.46 32.84
CA VAL A 113 -4.76 -27.32 32.89
C VAL A 113 -4.07 -26.02 32.49
N LEU A 114 -2.83 -25.78 32.91
CA LEU A 114 -2.06 -24.59 32.52
C LEU A 114 -1.74 -24.58 31.03
N ALA A 115 -1.32 -25.71 30.46
CA ALA A 115 -1.07 -25.85 29.03
C ALA A 115 -2.34 -25.58 28.21
N MET A 116 -3.49 -26.12 28.65
CA MET A 116 -4.78 -25.83 28.01
C MET A 116 -5.16 -24.35 28.09
N ARG A 117 -4.95 -23.68 29.23
CA ARG A 117 -5.21 -22.23 29.35
C ARG A 117 -4.41 -21.43 28.33
N GLU A 118 -3.14 -21.76 28.16
CA GLU A 118 -2.28 -21.07 27.20
C GLU A 118 -2.68 -21.38 25.75
N ALA A 119 -2.98 -22.65 25.45
CA ALA A 119 -3.45 -23.08 24.14
C ALA A 119 -4.79 -22.44 23.75
N VAL A 120 -5.76 -22.40 24.68
CA VAL A 120 -7.04 -21.72 24.49
C VAL A 120 -6.84 -20.23 24.25
N LYS A 121 -5.95 -19.56 24.99
CA LYS A 121 -5.64 -18.15 24.78
C LYS A 121 -5.09 -17.88 23.37
N LYS A 122 -4.18 -18.73 22.87
CA LYS A 122 -3.67 -18.63 21.50
C LYS A 122 -4.77 -18.88 20.46
N ALA A 123 -5.61 -19.88 20.68
CA ALA A 123 -6.72 -20.18 19.79
C ALA A 123 -7.79 -19.09 19.76
N GLU A 124 -8.08 -18.42 20.88
CA GLU A 124 -8.99 -17.27 20.90
C GLU A 124 -8.43 -16.13 20.03
N ALA A 125 -7.15 -15.79 20.18
CA ALA A 125 -6.49 -14.77 19.35
C ALA A 125 -6.48 -15.15 17.85
N ALA A 126 -6.15 -16.40 17.53
CA ALA A 126 -6.16 -16.91 16.16
C ALA A 126 -7.58 -16.96 15.56
N SER A 127 -8.60 -17.25 16.39
CA SER A 127 -10.01 -17.22 15.97
C SER A 127 -10.49 -15.81 15.66
N GLU A 128 -10.06 -14.81 16.45
CA GLU A 128 -10.39 -13.40 16.22
C GLU A 128 -9.73 -12.89 14.93
N ALA A 129 -8.46 -13.22 14.71
CA ALA A 129 -7.75 -12.95 13.47
C ALA A 129 -8.48 -13.58 12.26
N LEU A 130 -8.85 -14.86 12.35
CA LEU A 130 -9.57 -15.59 11.30
C LEU A 130 -11.00 -15.08 11.04
N ALA A 131 -11.65 -14.46 12.03
CA ALA A 131 -12.98 -13.87 11.87
C ALA A 131 -12.94 -12.52 11.15
N SER A 132 -11.85 -11.76 11.30
CA SER A 132 -11.66 -10.46 10.64
C SER A 132 -11.13 -10.55 9.21
N LEU A 133 -10.64 -11.72 8.79
CA LEU A 133 -10.09 -11.98 7.47
C LEU A 133 -11.18 -12.16 6.39
N ASP A 134 -11.02 -11.47 5.27
CA ASP A 134 -11.73 -11.77 4.03
C ASP A 134 -11.11 -13.01 3.40
N VAL A 135 -11.82 -14.12 3.51
CA VAL A 135 -11.38 -15.45 3.09
C VAL A 135 -11.95 -15.84 1.72
N THR A 136 -12.41 -14.87 0.93
CA THR A 136 -12.91 -15.11 -0.42
C THR A 136 -11.83 -15.82 -1.25
N GLY A 137 -12.15 -17.00 -1.79
CA GLY A 137 -11.21 -17.86 -2.51
C GLY A 137 -10.38 -18.82 -1.63
N PHE A 138 -10.52 -18.78 -0.31
CA PHE A 138 -9.85 -19.67 0.65
C PHE A 138 -10.81 -20.25 1.70
N GLU A 139 -12.09 -20.36 1.38
CA GLU A 139 -13.17 -20.72 2.30
C GLU A 139 -12.95 -22.09 2.94
N SER A 140 -12.49 -23.07 2.15
CA SER A 140 -12.19 -24.43 2.64
C SER A 140 -11.04 -24.44 3.64
N ARG A 141 -9.99 -23.64 3.40
CA ARG A 141 -8.83 -23.55 4.28
C ARG A 141 -9.18 -22.82 5.57
N ALA A 142 -9.97 -21.74 5.48
CA ALA A 142 -10.53 -21.05 6.65
C ALA A 142 -11.45 -21.96 7.49
N ALA A 143 -12.26 -22.82 6.84
CA ALA A 143 -13.11 -23.77 7.54
C ALA A 143 -12.30 -24.82 8.32
N ILE A 144 -11.23 -25.36 7.73
CA ILE A 144 -10.31 -26.31 8.39
C ILE A 144 -9.65 -25.66 9.61
N LEU A 145 -9.19 -24.41 9.50
CA LEU A 145 -8.58 -23.71 10.62
C LEU A 145 -9.60 -23.45 11.75
N ARG A 146 -10.85 -23.07 11.41
CA ARG A 146 -11.94 -22.94 12.41
C ARG A 146 -12.26 -24.24 13.14
N GLU A 147 -12.13 -25.38 12.46
CA GLU A 147 -12.32 -26.69 13.08
C GLU A 147 -11.14 -27.04 14.01
N ARG A 148 -9.90 -26.83 13.58
CA ARG A 148 -8.68 -27.08 14.37
C ARG A 148 -8.59 -26.21 15.63
N LEU A 149 -9.12 -24.99 15.58
CA LEU A 149 -9.18 -24.08 16.74
C LEU A 149 -9.99 -24.63 17.92
N ARG A 150 -10.81 -25.68 17.72
CA ARG A 150 -11.56 -26.37 18.78
C ARG A 150 -10.70 -27.34 19.61
N ASP A 151 -9.56 -27.78 19.08
CA ASP A 151 -8.60 -28.64 19.77
C ASP A 151 -7.19 -28.01 19.77
N PRO A 152 -6.98 -26.97 20.59
CA PRO A 152 -5.74 -26.21 20.57
C PRO A 152 -4.55 -26.96 21.19
N ILE A 153 -4.79 -28.08 21.90
CA ILE A 153 -3.70 -28.93 22.41
C ILE A 153 -3.08 -29.75 21.27
N ARG A 154 -3.90 -30.25 20.34
CA ARG A 154 -3.38 -31.01 19.18
C ARG A 154 -2.87 -30.11 18.06
N HIS A 155 -3.23 -28.82 18.08
CA HIS A 155 -2.82 -27.83 17.08
C HIS A 155 -2.09 -26.64 17.74
N PRO A 156 -0.86 -26.84 18.24
CA PRO A 156 -0.12 -25.79 18.95
C PRO A 156 0.33 -24.63 18.05
N ASP A 157 0.47 -24.86 16.74
CA ASP A 157 0.96 -23.88 15.75
C ASP A 157 -0.17 -23.24 14.91
N ILE A 158 -1.41 -23.32 15.41
CA ILE A 158 -2.59 -22.85 14.67
C ILE A 158 -2.57 -21.35 14.39
N ASP A 159 -1.90 -20.57 15.24
CA ASP A 159 -1.63 -19.14 15.07
C ASP A 159 -0.77 -18.87 13.83
N ALA A 160 0.29 -19.64 13.62
CA ALA A 160 1.12 -19.54 12.41
C ALA A 160 0.34 -19.93 11.15
N GLU A 161 -0.53 -20.94 11.21
CA GLU A 161 -1.34 -21.35 10.06
C GLU A 161 -2.40 -20.30 9.65
N VAL A 162 -3.00 -19.60 10.64
CA VAL A 162 -3.91 -18.48 10.39
C VAL A 162 -3.17 -17.32 9.73
N GLU A 163 -1.94 -17.04 10.15
CA GLU A 163 -1.17 -15.94 9.58
C GLU A 163 -0.67 -16.23 8.15
N LEU A 164 -0.35 -17.48 7.85
CA LEU A 164 -0.11 -17.92 6.46
C LEU A 164 -1.35 -17.75 5.57
N LEU A 165 -2.57 -17.91 6.12
CA LEU A 165 -3.80 -17.68 5.36
C LEU A 165 -4.04 -16.19 5.12
N ARG A 166 -3.73 -15.34 6.11
CA ARG A 166 -3.77 -13.88 5.96
C ARG A 166 -2.84 -13.36 4.88
N GLU A 167 -1.60 -13.84 4.88
CA GLU A 167 -0.63 -13.49 3.84
C GLU A 167 -1.14 -13.89 2.44
N ALA A 168 -1.78 -15.04 2.33
CA ALA A 168 -2.34 -15.53 1.06
C ALA A 168 -3.54 -14.68 0.57
N THR A 169 -4.45 -14.27 1.45
CA THR A 169 -5.60 -13.42 1.08
C THR A 169 -5.17 -12.00 0.72
N GLU A 170 -4.18 -11.44 1.43
CA GLU A 170 -3.58 -10.15 1.08
C GLU A 170 -2.83 -10.20 -0.25
N SER A 171 -2.10 -11.28 -0.53
CA SER A 171 -1.44 -11.50 -1.82
C SER A 171 -2.44 -11.53 -2.98
N MET A 172 -3.57 -12.22 -2.82
CA MET A 172 -4.63 -12.28 -3.83
C MET A 172 -5.24 -10.89 -4.11
N ARG A 173 -5.51 -10.09 -3.07
CA ARG A 173 -6.01 -8.71 -3.22
C ARG A 173 -5.04 -7.79 -3.95
N ARG A 174 -3.72 -7.96 -3.74
CA ARG A 174 -2.67 -7.23 -4.48
C ARG A 174 -2.69 -7.60 -5.96
N VAL A 175 -2.84 -8.89 -6.28
CA VAL A 175 -2.95 -9.36 -7.67
C VAL A 175 -4.22 -8.84 -8.35
N GLU A 176 -5.34 -8.77 -7.63
CA GLU A 176 -6.59 -8.21 -8.16
C GLU A 176 -6.51 -6.70 -8.39
N SER A 177 -5.87 -5.98 -7.49
CA SER A 177 -5.59 -4.54 -7.65
C SER A 177 -4.66 -4.27 -8.84
N ARG A 178 -3.68 -5.15 -9.07
CA ARG A 178 -2.82 -5.08 -10.27
C ARG A 178 -3.62 -5.31 -11.55
N ARG A 179 -4.49 -6.33 -11.56
CA ARG A 179 -5.38 -6.62 -12.70
C ARG A 179 -6.36 -5.50 -12.96
N SER A 180 -6.87 -4.80 -11.94
CA SER A 180 -7.81 -3.69 -12.16
C SER A 180 -7.12 -2.47 -12.78
N LEU A 181 -5.87 -2.17 -12.38
CA LEU A 181 -5.06 -1.09 -12.96
C LEU A 181 -4.59 -1.41 -14.39
N GLU A 182 -4.23 -2.67 -14.66
CA GLU A 182 -3.92 -3.14 -16.01
C GLU A 182 -5.16 -3.07 -16.91
N ARG A 183 -6.33 -3.50 -16.40
CA ARG A 183 -7.61 -3.41 -17.13
C ARG A 183 -8.04 -1.97 -17.39
N SER A 184 -7.81 -1.04 -16.47
CA SER A 184 -8.15 0.38 -16.70
C SER A 184 -7.29 0.99 -17.80
N ARG A 185 -5.98 0.71 -17.79
CA ARG A 185 -5.06 1.09 -18.88
C ARG A 185 -5.44 0.47 -20.22
N GLU A 186 -5.80 -0.80 -20.22
CA GLU A 186 -6.22 -1.51 -21.44
C GLU A 186 -7.54 -0.95 -21.98
N ARG A 187 -8.49 -0.59 -21.10
CA ARG A 187 -9.74 0.08 -21.49
C ARG A 187 -9.49 1.45 -22.11
N GLU A 188 -8.69 2.28 -21.46
CA GLU A 188 -8.34 3.61 -21.94
C GLU A 188 -7.60 3.55 -23.29
N PHE A 189 -6.68 2.58 -23.44
CA PHE A 189 -6.01 2.32 -24.71
C PHE A 189 -7.00 1.90 -25.81
N LYS A 190 -7.89 0.95 -25.53
CA LYS A 190 -8.92 0.51 -26.48
C LYS A 190 -9.86 1.64 -26.89
N GLU A 191 -10.24 2.51 -25.96
CA GLU A 191 -11.09 3.66 -26.25
C GLU A 191 -10.39 4.67 -27.17
N ARG A 192 -9.10 4.93 -26.95
CA ARG A 192 -8.28 5.77 -27.83
C ARG A 192 -8.16 5.17 -29.23
N THR A 193 -7.90 3.87 -29.34
CA THR A 193 -7.84 3.14 -30.62
C THR A 193 -9.16 3.24 -31.36
N LYS A 194 -10.28 2.98 -30.67
CA LYS A 194 -11.62 3.07 -31.24
C LYS A 194 -11.89 4.48 -31.79
N LYS A 195 -11.52 5.53 -31.05
CA LYS A 195 -11.71 6.91 -31.48
C LYS A 195 -10.91 7.26 -32.75
N VAL A 196 -9.64 6.85 -32.82
CA VAL A 196 -8.83 7.06 -34.02
C VAL A 196 -9.46 6.33 -35.21
N LEU A 197 -9.93 5.09 -35.01
CA LEU A 197 -10.59 4.30 -36.06
C LEU A 197 -11.90 4.96 -36.53
N GLU A 198 -12.73 5.46 -35.61
CA GLU A 198 -13.97 6.18 -35.93
C GLU A 198 -13.69 7.45 -36.74
N LEU A 199 -12.69 8.23 -36.36
CA LEU A 199 -12.27 9.44 -37.09
C LEU A 199 -11.78 9.10 -38.50
N VAL A 200 -10.94 8.06 -38.63
CA VAL A 200 -10.45 7.57 -39.94
C VAL A 200 -11.62 7.12 -40.83
N MET A 201 -12.57 6.37 -40.27
CA MET A 201 -13.75 5.89 -41.01
C MET A 201 -14.66 7.04 -41.45
N LYS A 202 -14.91 8.02 -40.56
CA LYS A 202 -15.72 9.21 -40.87
C LYS A 202 -15.12 10.00 -42.02
N GLN A 203 -13.84 10.34 -41.93
CA GLN A 203 -13.15 11.11 -42.95
C GLN A 203 -13.06 10.37 -44.29
N ARG A 204 -12.82 9.06 -44.31
CA ARG A 204 -12.80 8.30 -45.56
C ARG A 204 -14.15 8.28 -46.28
N ARG A 205 -15.26 8.22 -45.53
CA ARG A 205 -16.61 8.35 -46.10
C ARG A 205 -16.81 9.72 -46.74
N GLU A 206 -16.31 10.78 -46.10
CA GLU A 206 -16.39 12.15 -46.62
C GLU A 206 -15.51 12.35 -47.88
N MET A 207 -14.31 11.74 -47.91
CA MET A 207 -13.38 11.84 -49.04
C MET A 207 -13.65 10.86 -50.20
N LYS A 208 -14.61 9.93 -50.06
CA LYS A 208 -14.88 8.85 -51.05
C LYS A 208 -13.62 8.09 -51.49
N SER A 209 -12.72 7.80 -50.54
CA SER A 209 -11.46 7.09 -50.82
C SER A 209 -11.68 5.58 -50.99
N GLU A 210 -11.14 4.99 -52.06
CA GLU A 210 -11.21 3.54 -52.37
C GLU A 210 -10.04 2.71 -51.81
N ALA A 211 -9.10 3.32 -51.07
CA ALA A 211 -7.97 2.59 -50.51
C ALA A 211 -8.44 1.52 -49.49
N PRO A 212 -7.65 0.48 -49.17
CA PRO A 212 -7.97 -0.48 -48.11
C PRO A 212 -8.12 0.22 -46.75
N LEU A 213 -9.12 -0.15 -45.95
CA LEU A 213 -9.28 0.34 -44.58
C LEU A 213 -8.13 -0.19 -43.71
N PRO A 214 -7.53 0.65 -42.84
CA PRO A 214 -6.57 0.13 -41.87
C PRO A 214 -7.27 -0.82 -40.91
N SER A 215 -6.63 -1.95 -40.62
CA SER A 215 -7.14 -2.92 -39.65
C SER A 215 -7.03 -2.37 -38.22
N SER A 216 -7.81 -2.90 -37.28
CA SER A 216 -7.68 -2.55 -35.86
C SER A 216 -6.26 -2.82 -35.35
N GLU A 217 -5.63 -3.91 -35.80
CA GLU A 217 -4.25 -4.28 -35.43
C GLU A 217 -3.22 -3.27 -35.96
N GLU A 218 -3.42 -2.72 -37.17
CA GLU A 218 -2.53 -1.69 -37.73
C GLU A 218 -2.62 -0.38 -36.94
N VAL A 219 -3.81 -0.03 -36.45
CA VAL A 219 -4.02 1.15 -35.60
C VAL A 219 -3.42 0.93 -34.21
N GLU A 220 -3.67 -0.21 -33.59
CA GLU A 220 -3.08 -0.56 -32.29
C GLU A 220 -1.56 -0.51 -32.34
N LYS A 221 -0.95 -1.14 -33.34
CA LYS A 221 0.51 -1.14 -33.52
C LYS A 221 1.11 0.25 -33.73
N ALA A 222 0.35 1.18 -34.33
CA ALA A 222 0.79 2.56 -34.52
C ALA A 222 0.62 3.43 -33.26
N LEU A 223 -0.27 3.03 -32.34
CA LEU A 223 -0.57 3.73 -31.09
C LEU A 223 0.18 3.17 -29.88
N GLU A 224 0.57 1.90 -29.92
CA GLU A 224 1.45 1.29 -28.92
C GLU A 224 2.85 1.88 -29.01
N GLU A 225 3.34 2.45 -27.91
CA GLU A 225 4.79 2.66 -27.76
C GLU A 225 5.42 1.30 -27.43
N PRO A 226 6.23 0.71 -28.33
CA PRO A 226 6.92 -0.52 -28.00
C PRO A 226 7.83 -0.28 -26.79
N ALA A 227 7.72 -1.14 -25.79
CA ALA A 227 8.64 -1.11 -24.66
C ALA A 227 10.08 -1.26 -25.20
N PRO A 228 11.03 -0.42 -24.76
CA PRO A 228 12.39 -0.50 -25.28
C PRO A 228 12.98 -1.87 -24.95
N PRO A 229 13.74 -2.48 -25.89
CA PRO A 229 14.41 -3.74 -25.65
C PRO A 229 15.33 -3.61 -24.43
N ARG A 230 15.42 -4.67 -23.62
CA ARG A 230 16.22 -4.69 -22.39
C ARG A 230 17.39 -5.65 -22.53
N ASP A 231 18.52 -5.26 -21.95
CA ASP A 231 19.67 -6.12 -21.79
C ASP A 231 19.37 -7.24 -20.79
N ALA A 232 19.68 -8.50 -21.14
CA ALA A 232 19.28 -9.65 -20.35
C ALA A 232 20.03 -9.76 -19.00
N ALA A 233 21.24 -9.20 -18.91
CA ALA A 233 22.07 -9.30 -17.71
C ALA A 233 21.75 -8.19 -16.70
N THR A 234 21.58 -6.96 -17.19
CA THR A 234 21.38 -5.76 -16.36
C THR A 234 19.93 -5.32 -16.26
N ASN A 235 19.05 -5.83 -17.15
CA ASN A 235 17.67 -5.40 -17.35
C ASN A 235 17.54 -3.92 -17.77
N LEU A 236 18.64 -3.30 -18.24
CA LEU A 236 18.66 -1.91 -18.68
C LEU A 236 18.11 -1.77 -20.10
N ALA A 237 17.39 -0.67 -20.37
CA ALA A 237 16.99 -0.26 -21.71
C ALA A 237 18.10 0.59 -22.36
N PRO A 238 18.81 0.11 -23.41
CA PRO A 238 19.95 0.83 -23.99
C PRO A 238 19.58 2.18 -24.62
N ALA A 239 18.31 2.35 -25.02
CA ALA A 239 17.81 3.59 -25.60
C ALA A 239 17.72 4.75 -24.60
N PHE A 240 17.72 4.47 -23.30
CA PHE A 240 17.58 5.49 -22.25
C PHE A 240 18.96 5.97 -21.80
N THR A 241 19.46 7.00 -22.46
CA THR A 241 20.77 7.63 -22.17
C THR A 241 20.60 9.08 -21.73
N PHE A 242 21.65 9.70 -21.17
CA PHE A 242 21.63 11.13 -20.81
C PHE A 242 21.47 12.00 -22.05
N GLU A 243 22.14 11.65 -23.15
CA GLU A 243 22.00 12.30 -24.44
C GLU A 243 20.56 12.22 -24.93
N GLY A 244 19.84 11.15 -24.58
CA GLY A 244 18.42 10.85 -24.77
C GLY A 244 17.45 11.78 -24.04
N PHE A 245 17.89 12.47 -23.00
CA PHE A 245 17.02 13.20 -22.08
C PHE A 245 16.98 14.70 -22.40
N THR A 246 15.79 15.28 -22.57
CA THR A 246 15.63 16.72 -22.82
C THR A 246 15.62 17.48 -21.50
N VAL A 247 16.60 18.37 -21.32
CA VAL A 247 16.79 19.14 -20.09
C VAL A 247 16.05 20.48 -20.16
N GLY A 248 15.19 20.72 -19.16
CA GLY A 248 14.46 21.96 -18.93
C GLY A 248 14.69 22.49 -17.52
N GLU A 249 14.07 23.60 -17.14
CA GLU A 249 14.16 24.15 -15.77
C GLU A 249 13.60 23.15 -14.74
N SER A 250 12.45 22.54 -15.05
CA SER A 250 11.71 21.62 -14.17
C SER A 250 12.45 20.31 -13.81
N ASN A 251 13.49 19.96 -14.57
CA ASN A 251 14.20 18.68 -14.45
C ASN A 251 15.73 18.82 -14.38
N ARG A 252 16.26 20.05 -14.46
CA ARG A 252 17.70 20.35 -14.49
C ARG A 252 18.43 19.80 -13.28
N PHE A 253 17.84 19.96 -12.10
CA PHE A 253 18.44 19.53 -10.84
C PHE A 253 18.60 18.00 -10.80
N ALA A 254 17.52 17.26 -11.04
CA ALA A 254 17.55 15.80 -11.10
C ALA A 254 18.49 15.26 -12.17
N HIS A 255 18.50 15.87 -13.37
CA HIS A 255 19.43 15.49 -14.43
C HIS A 255 20.90 15.71 -14.03
N THR A 256 21.21 16.85 -13.41
CA THR A 256 22.58 17.16 -12.96
C THR A 256 23.03 16.22 -11.84
N ALA A 257 22.14 15.93 -10.88
CA ALA A 257 22.37 14.96 -9.82
C ALA A 257 22.65 13.56 -10.39
N ALA A 258 21.84 13.12 -11.36
CA ALA A 258 22.01 11.85 -12.04
C ALA A 258 23.36 11.75 -12.77
N ILE A 259 23.80 12.80 -13.46
CA ILE A 259 25.13 12.85 -14.09
C ILE A 259 26.24 12.76 -13.04
N ALA A 260 26.12 13.50 -11.92
CA ALA A 260 27.13 13.48 -10.85
C ALA A 260 27.28 12.08 -10.26
N VAL A 261 26.17 11.41 -9.98
CA VAL A 261 26.13 10.03 -9.48
C VAL A 261 26.69 9.04 -10.50
N ALA A 262 26.36 9.17 -11.77
CA ALA A 262 26.88 8.29 -12.82
C ALA A 262 28.39 8.45 -13.03
N LYS A 263 28.92 9.67 -12.90
CA LYS A 263 30.36 9.96 -13.05
C LYS A 263 31.19 9.60 -11.84
N GLN A 264 30.60 9.67 -10.64
CA GLN A 264 31.28 9.37 -9.38
C GLN A 264 30.37 8.50 -8.49
N PRO A 265 30.16 7.23 -8.87
CA PRO A 265 29.29 6.32 -8.13
C PRO A 265 29.71 6.21 -6.66
N ALA A 266 28.71 6.25 -5.78
CA ALA A 266 28.77 6.25 -4.32
C ALA A 266 29.58 7.38 -3.65
N LYS A 267 30.25 8.25 -4.42
CA LYS A 267 31.07 9.36 -3.90
C LYS A 267 30.36 10.70 -3.96
N ALA A 268 29.57 10.95 -5.00
CA ALA A 268 28.80 12.19 -5.13
C ALA A 268 27.63 12.20 -4.14
N TYR A 269 26.68 11.28 -4.32
CA TYR A 269 25.51 11.12 -3.46
C TYR A 269 25.14 9.63 -3.37
N ASN A 270 24.85 9.15 -2.17
CA ASN A 270 24.40 7.78 -1.96
C ASN A 270 23.44 7.70 -0.77
N PRO A 271 22.18 7.30 -0.96
CA PRO A 271 21.52 7.02 -2.23
C PRO A 271 21.22 8.29 -3.02
N LEU A 272 20.84 8.14 -4.29
CA LEU A 272 20.11 9.16 -5.04
C LEU A 272 18.66 8.71 -5.19
N LEU A 273 17.72 9.51 -4.71
CA LEU A 273 16.29 9.30 -4.89
C LEU A 273 15.73 10.32 -5.88
N ILE A 274 15.13 9.85 -6.98
CA ILE A 274 14.45 10.68 -7.97
C ILE A 274 12.94 10.58 -7.74
N THR A 275 12.28 11.71 -7.45
CA THR A 275 10.84 11.76 -7.13
C THR A 275 10.08 12.66 -8.08
N SER A 276 8.97 12.19 -8.64
CA SER A 276 8.14 12.98 -9.56
C SER A 276 6.79 12.33 -9.81
N GLY A 277 5.81 13.06 -10.31
CA GLY A 277 4.59 12.46 -10.88
C GLY A 277 4.89 11.42 -11.99
N PRO A 278 3.89 10.58 -12.35
CA PRO A 278 4.05 9.55 -13.39
C PRO A 278 4.45 10.17 -14.73
N GLY A 279 5.33 9.47 -15.46
CA GLY A 279 5.67 9.82 -16.84
C GLY A 279 6.54 11.06 -17.05
N LEU A 280 7.18 11.61 -16.01
CA LEU A 280 8.11 12.75 -16.11
C LEU A 280 9.59 12.38 -16.33
N GLY A 281 9.90 11.10 -16.52
CA GLY A 281 11.25 10.66 -16.92
C GLY A 281 12.14 10.05 -15.83
N LYS A 282 11.59 9.67 -14.66
CA LYS A 282 12.32 8.97 -13.58
C LYS A 282 13.03 7.71 -14.09
N THR A 283 12.27 6.82 -14.72
CA THR A 283 12.79 5.57 -15.30
C THR A 283 13.87 5.85 -16.34
N HIS A 284 13.71 6.88 -17.18
CA HIS A 284 14.73 7.29 -18.15
C HIS A 284 16.04 7.65 -17.45
N LEU A 285 16.00 8.53 -16.43
CA LEU A 285 17.20 8.91 -15.68
C LEU A 285 17.84 7.74 -14.94
N LEU A 286 17.04 6.84 -14.35
CA LEU A 286 17.54 5.62 -13.71
C LEU A 286 18.35 4.76 -14.69
N HIS A 287 17.77 4.49 -15.87
CA HIS A 287 18.45 3.73 -16.91
C HIS A 287 19.67 4.46 -17.46
N ALA A 288 19.61 5.79 -17.63
CA ALA A 288 20.73 6.59 -18.11
C ALA A 288 21.93 6.50 -17.16
N ILE A 289 21.71 6.53 -15.85
CA ILE A 289 22.76 6.30 -14.84
C ILE A 289 23.36 4.90 -15.03
N GLY A 290 22.53 3.86 -15.11
CA GLY A 290 22.98 2.48 -15.26
C GLY A 290 23.78 2.25 -16.54
N ASN A 291 23.27 2.73 -17.67
CA ASN A 291 23.92 2.62 -18.98
C ASN A 291 25.26 3.37 -19.00
N TYR A 292 25.32 4.55 -18.37
CA TYR A 292 26.57 5.30 -18.26
C TYR A 292 27.62 4.54 -17.44
N ILE A 293 27.25 4.03 -16.25
CA ILE A 293 28.17 3.27 -15.39
C ILE A 293 28.65 2.00 -16.11
N ALA A 294 27.73 1.23 -16.69
CA ALA A 294 28.06 -0.01 -17.40
C ALA A 294 28.98 0.19 -18.61
N SER A 295 28.92 1.37 -19.26
CA SER A 295 29.76 1.68 -20.42
C SER A 295 31.12 2.30 -20.06
N HIS A 296 31.25 2.95 -18.89
CA HIS A 296 32.46 3.68 -18.50
C HIS A 296 33.33 2.91 -17.49
N GLU A 297 32.74 2.03 -16.68
CA GLU A 297 33.48 1.20 -15.72
C GLU A 297 33.49 -0.26 -16.19
N THR A 298 34.63 -0.69 -16.73
CA THR A 298 34.79 -2.07 -17.23
C THR A 298 34.60 -3.08 -16.09
N GLY A 299 33.58 -3.92 -16.21
CA GLY A 299 33.28 -4.99 -15.24
C GLY A 299 32.35 -4.58 -14.10
N ALA A 300 31.83 -3.34 -14.08
CA ALA A 300 30.84 -2.92 -13.11
C ALA A 300 29.54 -3.74 -13.23
N LYS A 301 29.08 -4.30 -12.13
CA LYS A 301 27.81 -5.03 -12.06
C LYS A 301 26.67 -4.06 -11.77
N VAL A 302 25.85 -3.78 -12.77
CA VAL A 302 24.67 -2.91 -12.64
C VAL A 302 23.41 -3.75 -12.70
N LEU A 303 22.47 -3.49 -11.80
CA LEU A 303 21.19 -4.19 -11.76
C LEU A 303 20.03 -3.20 -11.67
N TYR A 304 19.14 -3.27 -12.67
CA TYR A 304 17.86 -2.55 -12.66
C TYR A 304 16.70 -3.49 -12.35
N LEU A 305 15.86 -3.12 -11.38
CA LEU A 305 14.65 -3.84 -11.00
C LEU A 305 13.55 -2.83 -10.65
N THR A 306 12.29 -3.22 -10.83
CA THR A 306 11.18 -2.54 -10.15
C THR A 306 11.04 -3.10 -8.74
N CYS A 307 10.46 -2.34 -7.81
CA CYS A 307 10.15 -2.85 -6.47
C CYS A 307 9.25 -4.09 -6.51
N GLU A 308 8.32 -4.14 -7.45
CA GLU A 308 7.47 -5.32 -7.66
C GLU A 308 8.31 -6.54 -8.09
N ALA A 309 9.22 -6.38 -9.05
CA ALA A 309 10.08 -7.47 -9.51
C ALA A 309 11.03 -7.96 -8.41
N PHE A 310 11.46 -7.05 -7.52
CA PHE A 310 12.19 -7.42 -6.30
C PHE A 310 11.32 -8.30 -5.39
N GLY A 311 10.08 -7.89 -5.12
CA GLY A 311 9.15 -8.63 -4.27
C GLY A 311 8.81 -10.01 -4.84
N THR A 312 8.44 -10.09 -6.12
CA THR A 312 8.19 -11.37 -6.79
C THR A 312 9.44 -12.26 -6.77
N GLY A 313 10.62 -11.70 -7.06
CA GLY A 313 11.88 -12.44 -7.02
C GLY A 313 12.21 -12.99 -5.63
N LEU A 314 11.88 -12.25 -4.57
CA LEU A 314 12.04 -12.70 -3.19
C LEU A 314 11.10 -13.87 -2.86
N THR A 315 9.81 -13.75 -3.19
CA THR A 315 8.82 -14.82 -2.98
C THR A 315 9.21 -16.09 -3.73
N ASP A 316 9.52 -15.98 -5.03
CA ASP A 316 9.96 -17.09 -5.87
C ASP A 316 11.20 -17.79 -5.30
N ALA A 317 12.17 -17.02 -4.80
CA ALA A 317 13.39 -17.56 -4.25
C ALA A 317 13.16 -18.28 -2.91
N ARG A 318 12.19 -17.84 -2.10
CA ARG A 318 11.80 -18.55 -0.88
C ARG A 318 11.10 -19.86 -1.22
N GLU A 319 10.13 -19.85 -2.14
CA GLU A 319 9.41 -21.05 -2.55
C GLU A 319 10.33 -22.13 -3.15
N LYS A 320 11.34 -21.71 -3.93
CA LYS A 320 12.29 -22.61 -4.60
C LYS A 320 13.51 -22.95 -3.74
N GLY A 321 13.62 -22.40 -2.52
CA GLY A 321 14.78 -22.59 -1.64
C GLY A 321 16.08 -21.96 -2.15
N THR A 322 16.00 -20.96 -3.05
CA THR A 322 17.15 -20.29 -3.68
C THR A 322 17.40 -18.88 -3.13
N LEU A 323 17.01 -18.60 -1.88
CA LEU A 323 17.12 -17.27 -1.27
C LEU A 323 18.56 -16.73 -1.23
N GLY A 324 19.55 -17.60 -1.01
CA GLY A 324 20.97 -17.23 -1.05
C GLY A 324 21.38 -16.64 -2.40
N ALA A 325 21.02 -17.32 -3.50
CA ALA A 325 21.33 -16.86 -4.85
C ALA A 325 20.64 -15.54 -5.20
N PHE A 326 19.41 -15.31 -4.71
CA PHE A 326 18.73 -14.03 -4.87
C PHE A 326 19.49 -12.91 -4.15
N ARG A 327 19.89 -13.14 -2.89
CA ARG A 327 20.68 -12.18 -2.11
C ARG A 327 22.02 -11.87 -2.76
N ASP A 328 22.74 -12.88 -3.24
CA ASP A 328 24.02 -12.70 -3.93
C ASP A 328 23.86 -11.87 -5.21
N ARG A 329 22.78 -12.11 -5.97
CA ARG A 329 22.46 -11.35 -7.18
C ARG A 329 22.16 -9.88 -6.87
N VAL A 330 21.41 -9.59 -5.80
CA VAL A 330 21.01 -8.22 -5.45
C VAL A 330 22.14 -7.46 -4.74
N ARG A 331 22.84 -8.10 -3.80
CA ARG A 331 23.85 -7.48 -2.94
C ARG A 331 25.26 -7.54 -3.53
N GLY A 332 25.47 -8.37 -4.55
CA GLY A 332 26.76 -8.53 -5.25
C GLY A 332 26.99 -7.52 -6.39
N VAL A 333 26.19 -6.45 -6.46
CA VAL A 333 26.25 -5.43 -7.53
C VAL A 333 27.07 -4.22 -7.09
N ASP A 334 27.58 -3.48 -8.06
CA ASP A 334 28.27 -2.20 -7.85
C ASP A 334 27.29 -1.01 -7.89
N CYS A 335 26.18 -1.19 -8.59
CA CYS A 335 25.09 -0.22 -8.68
C CYS A 335 23.73 -0.92 -8.69
N LEU A 336 22.89 -0.60 -7.71
CA LEU A 336 21.50 -1.07 -7.61
C LEU A 336 20.54 0.07 -7.98
N LEU A 337 19.73 -0.15 -8.99
CA LEU A 337 18.72 0.78 -9.49
C LEU A 337 17.34 0.18 -9.21
N ILE A 338 16.55 0.84 -8.35
CA ILE A 338 15.21 0.39 -7.99
C ILE A 338 14.17 1.40 -8.45
N ASP A 339 13.30 0.96 -9.35
CA ASP A 339 12.19 1.78 -9.85
C ASP A 339 10.90 1.53 -9.07
N ASP A 340 10.02 2.51 -9.12
CA ASP A 340 8.67 2.48 -8.55
C ASP A 340 8.59 2.05 -7.07
N ILE A 341 9.39 2.67 -6.19
CA ILE A 341 9.41 2.31 -4.76
C ILE A 341 8.08 2.56 -4.03
N GLN A 342 7.15 3.32 -4.61
CA GLN A 342 5.80 3.49 -4.06
C GLN A 342 5.03 2.17 -3.92
N PHE A 343 5.39 1.13 -4.69
CA PHE A 343 4.78 -0.19 -4.58
C PHE A 343 5.26 -0.99 -3.36
N LEU A 344 6.21 -0.47 -2.58
CA LEU A 344 6.57 -1.06 -1.30
C LEU A 344 5.40 -1.01 -0.30
N SER A 345 4.42 -0.13 -0.45
CA SER A 345 3.30 -0.01 0.49
C SER A 345 2.67 -1.36 0.88
N GLY A 346 2.71 -1.67 2.18
CA GLY A 346 2.18 -2.92 2.75
C GLY A 346 3.03 -4.18 2.51
N MET A 347 4.17 -4.11 1.81
CA MET A 347 5.04 -5.26 1.54
C MET A 347 6.11 -5.45 2.62
N THR A 348 5.72 -5.76 3.87
CA THR A 348 6.62 -5.82 5.04
C THR A 348 7.84 -6.72 4.83
N GLU A 349 7.67 -7.91 4.23
CA GLU A 349 8.80 -8.81 3.95
C GLU A 349 9.80 -8.20 2.96
N VAL A 350 9.30 -7.47 1.97
CA VAL A 350 10.12 -6.76 0.99
C VAL A 350 10.86 -5.60 1.67
N HIS A 351 10.25 -4.95 2.67
CA HIS A 351 10.90 -3.86 3.41
C HIS A 351 12.13 -4.37 4.15
N GLU A 352 12.00 -5.47 4.89
CA GLU A 352 13.12 -6.06 5.63
C GLU A 352 14.26 -6.45 4.69
N GLU A 353 13.96 -7.19 3.62
CA GLU A 353 14.99 -7.64 2.69
C GLU A 353 15.66 -6.46 1.95
N LEU A 354 14.88 -5.45 1.55
CA LEU A 354 15.40 -4.23 0.94
C LEU A 354 16.24 -3.41 1.93
N PHE A 355 15.83 -3.32 3.20
CA PHE A 355 16.58 -2.62 4.24
C PHE A 355 17.95 -3.27 4.45
N HIS A 356 18.02 -4.60 4.49
CA HIS A 356 19.30 -5.31 4.58
C HIS A 356 20.15 -5.13 3.32
N ALA A 357 19.57 -5.29 2.13
CA ALA A 357 20.30 -5.06 0.88
C ALA A 357 20.85 -3.64 0.78
N PHE A 358 20.06 -2.64 1.18
CA PHE A 358 20.48 -1.25 1.23
C PHE A 358 21.69 -1.07 2.17
N ASN A 359 21.61 -1.61 3.39
CA ASN A 359 22.69 -1.51 4.37
C ASN A 359 24.01 -2.08 3.85
N ASP A 360 23.96 -3.30 3.30
CA ASP A 360 25.13 -4.02 2.84
C ASP A 360 25.80 -3.27 1.67
N LEU A 361 25.00 -2.83 0.70
CA LEU A 361 25.49 -2.08 -0.46
C LEU A 361 26.03 -0.71 -0.05
N HIS A 362 25.29 0.04 0.77
CA HIS A 362 25.70 1.36 1.22
C HIS A 362 26.98 1.31 2.07
N GLY A 363 27.06 0.36 3.01
CA GLY A 363 28.24 0.13 3.84
C GLY A 363 29.48 -0.32 3.05
N ALA A 364 29.28 -1.04 1.94
CA ALA A 364 30.34 -1.43 1.01
C ALA A 364 30.69 -0.34 -0.03
N GLY A 365 30.10 0.86 0.08
CA GLY A 365 30.35 1.96 -0.86
C GLY A 365 29.85 1.68 -2.27
N LYS A 366 28.79 0.88 -2.43
CA LYS A 366 28.11 0.61 -3.71
C LYS A 366 27.01 1.64 -3.96
N GLN A 367 26.75 1.96 -5.22
CA GLN A 367 25.76 2.97 -5.57
C GLN A 367 24.34 2.43 -5.43
N ILE A 368 23.47 3.21 -4.82
CA ILE A 368 22.03 2.96 -4.77
C ILE A 368 21.31 4.13 -5.42
N VAL A 369 20.43 3.86 -6.39
CA VAL A 369 19.55 4.86 -6.99
C VAL A 369 18.11 4.36 -6.96
N LEU A 370 17.22 5.22 -6.51
CA LEU A 370 15.81 4.91 -6.28
C LEU A 370 14.95 5.87 -7.11
N ALA A 371 13.83 5.40 -7.61
CA ALA A 371 12.80 6.23 -8.23
C ALA A 371 11.43 6.01 -7.58
N SER A 372 10.71 7.10 -7.34
CA SER A 372 9.38 7.08 -6.72
C SER A 372 8.43 8.05 -7.38
N ASP A 373 7.15 7.70 -7.45
CA ASP A 373 6.11 8.65 -7.90
C ASP A 373 5.80 9.75 -6.87
N ARG A 374 6.24 9.56 -5.62
CA ARG A 374 5.99 10.46 -4.48
C ARG A 374 7.15 10.44 -3.47
N PRO A 375 7.30 11.46 -2.62
CA PRO A 375 8.31 11.44 -1.56
C PRO A 375 8.17 10.22 -0.63
N PRO A 376 9.25 9.73 0.00
CA PRO A 376 9.20 8.55 0.88
C PRO A 376 8.14 8.66 1.98
N LYS A 377 7.99 9.85 2.60
CA LYS A 377 6.98 10.12 3.64
C LYS A 377 5.53 10.05 3.14
N ALA A 378 5.30 10.15 1.84
CA ALA A 378 3.98 10.04 1.23
C ALA A 378 3.66 8.61 0.76
N ILE A 379 4.59 7.65 0.94
CA ILE A 379 4.35 6.23 0.66
C ILE A 379 3.71 5.62 1.90
N ALA A 380 2.44 5.23 1.77
CA ALA A 380 1.69 4.63 2.86
C ALA A 380 2.38 3.35 3.37
N ASN A 381 2.32 3.14 4.69
CA ASN A 381 2.83 1.94 5.35
C ASN A 381 4.30 1.62 5.04
N LEU A 382 5.14 2.60 4.66
CA LEU A 382 6.58 2.39 4.45
C LEU A 382 7.31 2.43 5.80
N ASP A 383 8.19 1.45 6.04
CA ASP A 383 9.01 1.40 7.26
C ASP A 383 9.82 2.70 7.46
N GLU A 384 9.74 3.29 8.66
CA GLU A 384 10.44 4.52 9.02
C GLU A 384 11.96 4.43 8.83
N ARG A 385 12.53 3.23 9.02
CA ARG A 385 13.95 2.98 8.78
C ARG A 385 14.28 3.16 7.31
N LEU A 386 13.44 2.65 6.40
CA LEU A 386 13.62 2.84 4.96
C LEU A 386 13.44 4.30 4.56
N ILE A 387 12.45 5.00 5.12
CA ILE A 387 12.29 6.45 4.90
C ILE A 387 13.58 7.19 5.27
N SER A 388 14.13 6.92 6.46
CA SER A 388 15.38 7.52 6.92
C SER A 388 16.55 7.22 5.97
N ARG A 389 16.64 6.00 5.44
CA ARG A 389 17.68 5.62 4.48
C ARG A 389 17.52 6.28 3.11
N PHE A 390 16.30 6.38 2.61
CA PHE A 390 16.03 7.01 1.32
C PHE A 390 16.30 8.52 1.37
N GLU A 391 16.02 9.15 2.53
CA GLU A 391 16.29 10.58 2.76
C GLU A 391 17.73 10.86 3.23
N SER A 392 18.56 9.85 3.54
CA SER A 392 19.94 10.08 4.03
C SER A 392 20.92 10.54 2.94
N GLY A 393 20.51 10.45 1.67
CA GLY A 393 21.29 10.85 0.50
C GLY A 393 20.75 12.13 -0.15
N LEU A 394 20.66 12.12 -1.48
CA LEU A 394 20.08 13.23 -2.24
C LEU A 394 18.69 12.88 -2.75
N VAL A 395 17.70 13.73 -2.44
CA VAL A 395 16.36 13.66 -3.03
C VAL A 395 16.24 14.72 -4.12
N ALA A 396 15.95 14.30 -5.34
CA ALA A 396 15.83 15.16 -6.50
C ALA A 396 14.43 15.08 -7.12
N GLY A 397 13.72 16.20 -7.09
CA GLY A 397 12.40 16.36 -7.71
C GLY A 397 12.48 16.52 -9.23
N ILE A 398 11.47 16.02 -9.95
CA ILE A 398 11.17 16.44 -11.32
C ILE A 398 9.74 16.99 -11.35
N GLU A 399 9.59 18.18 -11.91
CA GLU A 399 8.29 18.84 -12.09
C GLU A 399 7.83 18.75 -13.56
N PRO A 400 6.53 18.94 -13.83
CA PRO A 400 6.02 19.01 -15.20
C PRO A 400 6.80 20.06 -16.02
N PRO A 401 7.24 19.70 -17.24
CA PRO A 401 8.08 20.59 -18.05
C PRO A 401 7.30 21.81 -18.56
N GLU A 402 8.00 22.95 -18.61
CA GLU A 402 7.52 24.16 -19.24
C GLU A 402 7.28 23.98 -20.75
N LEU A 403 6.45 24.84 -21.35
CA LEU A 403 6.08 24.75 -22.78
C LEU A 403 7.29 24.63 -23.70
N ALA A 404 8.35 25.39 -23.45
CA ALA A 404 9.58 25.35 -24.23
C ALA A 404 10.21 23.94 -24.21
N THR A 405 10.26 23.31 -23.04
CA THR A 405 10.81 21.96 -22.86
C THR A 405 9.89 20.90 -23.46
N ARG A 406 8.56 21.06 -23.37
CA ARG A 406 7.60 20.19 -24.07
C ARG A 406 7.78 20.22 -25.59
N VAL A 407 7.95 21.42 -26.17
CA VAL A 407 8.23 21.56 -27.60
C VAL A 407 9.55 20.88 -27.96
N ALA A 408 10.62 21.09 -27.19
CA ALA A 408 11.91 20.45 -27.44
C ALA A 408 11.84 18.91 -27.35
N ILE A 409 11.04 18.37 -26.43
CA ILE A 409 10.76 16.92 -26.35
C ILE A 409 10.08 16.43 -27.63
N LEU A 410 9.03 17.12 -28.09
CA LEU A 410 8.30 16.76 -29.30
C LEU A 410 9.16 16.87 -30.57
N GLU A 411 9.98 17.91 -30.69
CA GLU A 411 10.94 18.10 -31.79
C GLU A 411 11.93 16.94 -31.86
N ARG A 412 12.46 16.54 -30.71
CA ARG A 412 13.34 15.39 -30.62
C ARG A 412 12.64 14.11 -31.06
N ARG A 413 11.47 13.82 -30.51
CA ARG A 413 10.71 12.61 -30.86
C ARG A 413 10.32 12.57 -32.34
N SER A 414 9.97 13.73 -32.92
CA SER A 414 9.68 13.83 -34.36
C SER A 414 10.91 13.47 -35.20
N ARG A 415 12.11 13.92 -34.80
CA ARG A 415 13.37 13.53 -35.46
C ARG A 415 13.68 12.05 -35.31
N GLU A 416 13.49 11.48 -34.12
CA GLU A 416 13.70 10.05 -33.86
C GLU A 416 12.75 9.17 -34.69
N ALA A 417 11.48 9.60 -34.81
CA ALA A 417 10.47 8.99 -35.67
C ALA A 417 10.68 9.26 -37.17
N LYS A 418 11.65 10.11 -37.54
CA LYS A 418 11.91 10.57 -38.92
C LYS A 418 10.70 11.23 -39.59
N VAL A 419 9.89 11.92 -38.81
CA VAL A 419 8.70 12.66 -39.27
C VAL A 419 9.00 14.16 -39.26
N THR A 420 8.65 14.84 -40.35
CA THR A 420 8.74 16.31 -40.42
C THR A 420 7.43 16.91 -39.94
N VAL A 421 7.50 17.73 -38.88
CA VAL A 421 6.35 18.42 -38.30
C VAL A 421 6.70 19.89 -38.17
N GLU A 422 5.78 20.78 -38.56
CA GLU A 422 6.02 22.21 -38.46
C GLU A 422 6.09 22.70 -37.00
N PRO A 423 6.94 23.68 -36.67
CA PRO A 423 7.08 24.17 -35.29
C PRO A 423 5.77 24.65 -34.65
N GLY A 424 4.87 25.28 -35.44
CA GLY A 424 3.56 25.73 -34.96
C GLY A 424 2.68 24.57 -34.47
N VAL A 425 2.70 23.45 -35.19
CA VAL A 425 1.99 22.22 -34.84
C VAL A 425 2.55 21.60 -33.56
N LEU A 426 3.88 21.52 -33.41
CA LEU A 426 4.49 20.99 -32.19
C LEU A 426 4.16 21.86 -30.97
N LYS A 427 4.15 23.18 -31.14
CA LYS A 427 3.72 24.12 -30.11
C LYS A 427 2.24 23.91 -29.73
N LEU A 428 1.38 23.67 -30.71
CA LEU A 428 -0.03 23.35 -30.46
C LEU A 428 -0.19 22.06 -29.66
N ILE A 429 0.47 20.96 -30.07
CA ILE A 429 0.43 19.69 -29.32
C ILE A 429 0.92 19.91 -27.88
N ALA A 430 2.03 20.64 -27.69
CA ALA A 430 2.57 20.95 -26.37
C ALA A 430 1.67 21.85 -25.51
N SER A 431 0.76 22.63 -26.11
CA SER A 431 -0.23 23.44 -25.39
C SER A 431 -1.49 22.66 -25.01
N LEU A 432 -1.77 21.54 -25.70
CA LEU A 432 -2.92 20.70 -25.41
C LEU A 432 -2.61 19.60 -24.37
N VAL A 433 -1.33 19.29 -24.16
CA VAL A 433 -0.89 18.25 -23.22
C VAL A 433 0.16 18.83 -22.28
N GLU A 434 -0.27 19.16 -21.06
CA GLU A 434 0.54 19.94 -20.11
C GLU A 434 1.19 19.11 -18.99
N GLU A 435 0.56 18.01 -18.56
CA GLU A 435 0.94 17.37 -17.29
C GLU A 435 1.99 16.26 -17.40
N ASN A 436 2.04 15.52 -18.52
CA ASN A 436 2.79 14.26 -18.60
C ASN A 436 3.56 14.09 -19.93
N VAL A 437 4.87 13.85 -19.86
CA VAL A 437 5.73 13.65 -21.04
C VAL A 437 5.36 12.39 -21.82
N ARG A 438 4.85 11.34 -21.14
CA ARG A 438 4.35 10.14 -21.80
C ARG A 438 3.11 10.43 -22.64
N GLU A 439 2.17 11.23 -22.13
CA GLU A 439 0.98 11.64 -22.89
C GLU A 439 1.33 12.55 -24.05
N LEU A 440 2.34 13.41 -23.88
CA LEU A 440 2.87 14.27 -24.94
C LEU A 440 3.41 13.43 -26.11
N GLY A 441 4.17 12.39 -25.81
CA GLY A 441 4.63 11.39 -26.77
C GLY A 441 3.48 10.64 -27.45
N GLY A 442 2.51 10.17 -26.66
CA GLY A 442 1.32 9.50 -27.18
C GLY A 442 0.46 10.39 -28.09
N ALA A 443 0.36 11.69 -27.80
CA ALA A 443 -0.34 12.66 -28.63
C ALA A 443 0.34 12.83 -29.98
N LEU A 444 1.67 12.94 -30.01
CA LEU A 444 2.42 12.98 -31.25
C LEU A 444 2.22 11.70 -32.08
N ASN A 445 2.33 10.53 -31.45
CA ASN A 445 2.12 9.24 -32.12
C ASN A 445 0.71 9.13 -32.71
N ARG A 446 -0.33 9.57 -31.99
CA ARG A 446 -1.71 9.62 -32.51
C ARG A 446 -1.83 10.48 -33.77
N VAL A 447 -1.27 11.68 -33.75
CA VAL A 447 -1.31 12.61 -34.88
C VAL A 447 -0.54 12.04 -36.08
N VAL A 448 0.64 11.48 -35.84
CA VAL A 448 1.48 10.84 -36.87
C VAL A 448 0.77 9.63 -37.48
N ALA A 449 0.20 8.75 -36.65
CA ALA A 449 -0.55 7.57 -37.09
C ALA A 449 -1.75 7.98 -37.97
N PHE A 450 -2.54 8.96 -37.52
CA PHE A 450 -3.68 9.45 -38.27
C PHE A 450 -3.27 10.07 -39.61
N SER A 451 -2.24 10.92 -39.62
CA SER A 451 -1.68 11.52 -40.84
C SER A 451 -1.23 10.45 -41.83
N SER A 452 -0.50 9.43 -41.37
CA SER A 452 0.00 8.34 -42.20
C SER A 452 -1.12 7.50 -42.80
N MET A 453 -2.18 7.18 -42.03
CA MET A 453 -3.30 6.37 -42.50
C MET A 453 -4.21 7.11 -43.48
N MET A 454 -4.35 8.42 -43.31
CA MET A 454 -5.21 9.27 -44.14
C MET A 454 -4.47 9.89 -45.33
N GLY A 455 -3.13 9.81 -45.37
CA GLY A 455 -2.31 10.49 -46.37
C GLY A 455 -2.43 12.02 -46.29
N ARG A 456 -2.78 12.57 -45.13
CA ARG A 456 -2.96 14.01 -44.91
C ARG A 456 -1.70 14.62 -44.32
N PRO A 457 -1.31 15.85 -44.70
CA PRO A 457 -0.21 16.54 -44.05
C PRO A 457 -0.54 16.81 -42.58
N ILE A 458 0.50 16.82 -41.73
CA ILE A 458 0.37 17.15 -40.32
C ILE A 458 0.20 18.66 -40.19
N THR A 459 -1.03 19.12 -39.93
CA THR A 459 -1.40 20.54 -39.76
C THR A 459 -2.03 20.81 -38.40
N GLU A 460 -2.16 22.09 -38.01
CA GLU A 460 -2.82 22.47 -36.77
C GLU A 460 -4.29 21.99 -36.70
N ASP A 461 -5.01 22.05 -37.82
CA ASP A 461 -6.38 21.54 -37.92
C ASP A 461 -6.47 20.04 -37.65
N LEU A 462 -5.51 19.27 -38.19
CA LEU A 462 -5.42 17.83 -37.94
C LEU A 462 -5.19 17.53 -36.46
N VAL A 463 -4.31 18.30 -35.82
CA VAL A 463 -4.04 18.15 -34.37
C VAL A 463 -5.30 18.41 -33.57
N ARG A 464 -6.03 19.50 -33.85
CA ARG A 464 -7.30 19.80 -33.16
C ARG A 464 -8.34 18.71 -33.40
N GLU A 465 -8.41 18.18 -34.61
CA GLU A 465 -9.33 17.08 -34.95
C GLU A 465 -9.02 15.79 -34.18
N VAL A 466 -7.75 15.38 -34.13
CA VAL A 466 -7.30 14.13 -33.52
C VAL A 466 -7.25 14.21 -31.98
N LEU A 467 -6.84 15.36 -31.45
CA LEU A 467 -6.64 15.57 -30.01
C LEU A 467 -7.83 16.25 -29.32
N ALA A 468 -8.86 16.70 -30.05
CA ALA A 468 -10.08 17.21 -29.42
C ALA A 468 -10.67 16.14 -28.51
N GLU A 469 -10.90 16.50 -27.24
CA GLU A 469 -11.80 15.74 -26.38
C GLU A 469 -13.21 15.72 -27.02
N PRO A 470 -14.00 14.65 -26.82
CA PRO A 470 -15.40 14.72 -27.23
C PRO A 470 -16.03 15.97 -26.60
N PRO A 471 -17.02 16.63 -27.24
CA PRO A 471 -18.03 17.27 -26.41
C PRO A 471 -18.49 16.16 -25.46
N SER A 472 -18.27 16.34 -24.16
CA SER A 472 -19.06 15.62 -23.16
C SER A 472 -20.48 15.63 -23.69
N GLU A 473 -21.13 14.47 -23.76
CA GLU A 473 -22.58 14.44 -23.91
C GLU A 473 -23.12 15.52 -22.98
N ALA A 474 -23.84 16.46 -23.57
CA ALA A 474 -24.27 17.65 -22.89
C ALA A 474 -25.04 17.24 -21.63
N ALA A 475 -24.45 17.49 -20.46
CA ALA A 475 -25.24 18.11 -19.41
C ALA A 475 -25.97 19.30 -20.08
N PRO A 476 -27.29 19.44 -19.88
CA PRO A 476 -28.10 20.39 -20.63
C PRO A 476 -27.49 21.80 -20.57
N PRO A 477 -27.64 22.60 -21.64
CA PRO A 477 -26.84 23.80 -21.84
C PRO A 477 -27.02 24.79 -20.69
N PRO A 478 -25.98 25.59 -20.37
CA PRO A 478 -26.06 26.61 -19.34
C PRO A 478 -27.11 27.64 -19.79
N VAL A 479 -28.20 27.74 -19.04
CA VAL A 479 -29.11 28.88 -19.16
C VAL A 479 -28.29 30.11 -18.82
N ALA A 480 -28.22 31.05 -19.75
CA ALA A 480 -27.59 32.34 -19.54
C ALA A 480 -28.21 33.02 -18.32
N VAL A 481 -27.47 33.09 -17.22
CA VAL A 481 -27.85 33.90 -16.07
C VAL A 481 -27.21 35.26 -16.27
N GLN A 482 -28.06 36.19 -16.71
CA GLN A 482 -27.84 37.62 -16.62
C GLN A 482 -27.46 37.99 -15.18
N GLU A 483 -26.46 38.86 -15.03
CA GLU A 483 -26.19 39.59 -13.80
C GLU A 483 -27.48 40.20 -13.25
N ARG A 484 -28.00 39.62 -12.17
CA ARG A 484 -28.85 40.29 -11.19
C ARG A 484 -28.53 39.74 -9.82
N ALA A 485 -27.82 40.55 -9.05
CA ALA A 485 -27.80 40.45 -7.60
C ALA A 485 -29.22 40.72 -7.08
N GLU A 486 -29.86 39.73 -6.44
CA GLU A 486 -31.04 39.86 -5.55
C GLU A 486 -31.21 38.55 -4.72
N PRO A 487 -31.90 38.59 -3.55
CA PRO A 487 -31.36 38.11 -2.28
C PRO A 487 -31.70 36.66 -1.89
N ILE A 488 -30.85 36.13 -1.00
CA ILE A 488 -30.98 34.98 -0.09
C ILE A 488 -32.34 34.25 -0.19
N SER A 489 -32.39 33.17 -0.97
CA SER A 489 -33.47 32.18 -0.88
C SER A 489 -32.96 30.92 -0.20
N LEU A 490 -33.69 30.45 0.82
CA LEU A 490 -33.48 29.20 1.54
C LEU A 490 -33.73 28.00 0.60
N GLN A 491 -32.78 27.68 -0.29
CA GLN A 491 -32.83 26.41 -1.03
C GLN A 491 -32.49 25.27 -0.07
N GLY A 492 -33.44 24.33 0.09
CA GLY A 492 -33.27 23.11 0.87
C GLY A 492 -32.37 22.10 0.16
N LEU A 493 -31.67 21.28 0.95
CA LEU A 493 -30.85 20.20 0.44
C LEU A 493 -31.72 19.16 -0.29
N SER A 494 -31.20 18.58 -1.37
CA SER A 494 -31.86 17.54 -2.16
C SER A 494 -31.09 16.21 -2.07
N PRO A 495 -31.79 15.05 -2.02
CA PRO A 495 -31.14 13.73 -2.07
C PRO A 495 -30.30 13.53 -3.33
N GLY A 496 -29.22 12.74 -3.23
CA GLY A 496 -28.30 12.42 -4.33
C GLY A 496 -27.39 13.59 -4.75
N ARG A 497 -27.34 14.66 -3.96
CA ARG A 497 -26.53 15.86 -4.22
C ARG A 497 -25.53 16.14 -3.12
N SER A 498 -24.47 16.82 -3.49
CA SER A 498 -23.34 17.13 -2.63
C SER A 498 -23.09 18.64 -2.60
N TYR A 499 -23.02 19.21 -1.40
CA TYR A 499 -22.95 20.64 -1.17
C TYR A 499 -21.67 21.02 -0.43
N LEU A 500 -20.98 22.04 -0.92
CA LEU A 500 -19.87 22.68 -0.23
C LEU A 500 -20.37 23.99 0.38
N ILE A 501 -20.39 24.08 1.71
CA ILE A 501 -20.82 25.28 2.43
C ILE A 501 -19.56 26.04 2.86
N GLU A 502 -19.38 27.22 2.28
CA GLU A 502 -18.31 28.14 2.67
C GLU A 502 -18.74 28.92 3.91
N GLU A 503 -18.18 28.59 5.08
CA GLU A 503 -18.45 29.25 6.36
C GLU A 503 -17.27 29.09 7.35
N GLU A 504 -17.00 30.13 8.15
CA GLU A 504 -15.92 30.11 9.17
C GLU A 504 -16.20 29.17 10.35
N ARG A 505 -17.46 28.86 10.60
CA ARG A 505 -17.91 27.90 11.61
C ARG A 505 -19.10 27.14 11.04
N PRO A 506 -19.24 25.83 11.27
CA PRO A 506 -20.21 24.93 10.60
C PRO A 506 -21.69 25.14 10.99
N ALA A 507 -22.13 26.37 11.26
CA ALA A 507 -23.43 26.67 11.85
C ALA A 507 -24.60 26.60 10.85
N GLU A 508 -24.37 26.97 9.59
CA GLU A 508 -25.33 26.79 8.50
C GLU A 508 -25.36 25.33 8.04
N ALA A 509 -24.21 24.65 7.99
CA ALA A 509 -24.14 23.22 7.69
C ALA A 509 -24.99 22.41 8.67
N PHE A 510 -24.85 22.62 9.99
CA PHE A 510 -25.68 21.93 10.98
C PHE A 510 -27.17 22.27 10.86
N ARG A 511 -27.54 23.54 10.64
CA ARG A 511 -28.95 23.95 10.50
C ARG A 511 -29.60 23.33 9.26
N ARG A 512 -28.90 23.31 8.14
CA ARG A 512 -29.39 22.72 6.88
C ARG A 512 -29.48 21.20 6.97
N PHE A 513 -28.53 20.57 7.64
CA PHE A 513 -28.55 19.15 7.96
C PHE A 513 -29.78 18.77 8.79
N ALA A 514 -29.99 19.45 9.92
CA ALA A 514 -31.15 19.23 10.79
C ALA A 514 -32.48 19.46 10.05
N ALA A 515 -32.57 20.54 9.26
CA ALA A 515 -33.75 20.88 8.48
C ALA A 515 -34.06 19.83 7.40
N PHE A 516 -33.03 19.27 6.74
CA PHE A 516 -33.20 18.22 5.73
C PHE A 516 -33.71 16.91 6.33
N LEU A 517 -33.22 16.53 7.51
CA LEU A 517 -33.63 15.31 8.18
C LEU A 517 -35.03 15.44 8.80
N GLY A 518 -35.46 16.65 9.19
CA GLY A 518 -36.84 16.93 9.63
C GLY A 518 -37.30 16.02 10.78
N GLY A 519 -36.37 15.62 11.66
CA GLY A 519 -36.61 14.70 12.78
C GLY A 519 -36.81 13.22 12.38
N ARG A 520 -36.63 12.86 11.10
CA ARG A 520 -36.70 11.47 10.62
C ARG A 520 -35.28 10.91 10.62
N GLY A 521 -34.99 10.08 11.62
CA GLY A 521 -33.65 9.54 11.88
C GLY A 521 -32.98 8.97 10.63
N GLY A 522 -31.81 9.53 10.32
CA GLY A 522 -30.87 9.05 9.33
C GLY A 522 -29.78 10.04 8.94
N GLY A 523 -29.10 10.58 9.95
CA GLY A 523 -27.98 11.50 9.77
C GLY A 523 -26.69 10.96 10.38
N LEU A 524 -25.60 11.04 9.62
CA LEU A 524 -24.23 10.91 10.15
C LEU A 524 -23.55 12.28 10.12
N VAL A 525 -23.03 12.70 11.26
CA VAL A 525 -22.27 13.93 11.43
C VAL A 525 -20.85 13.57 11.86
N ILE A 526 -19.86 14.03 11.12
CA ILE A 526 -18.45 14.00 11.49
C ILE A 526 -18.02 15.44 11.64
N THR A 527 -17.56 15.84 12.82
CA THR A 527 -17.29 17.25 13.12
C THR A 527 -16.09 17.44 14.03
N ARG A 528 -15.42 18.60 13.91
CA ARG A 528 -14.38 19.03 14.86
C ARG A 528 -14.96 19.62 16.15
N THR A 529 -16.26 19.90 16.19
CA THR A 529 -16.96 20.40 17.36
C THR A 529 -17.34 19.25 18.30
N ASN A 530 -17.25 19.48 19.61
CA ASN A 530 -17.60 18.45 20.59
C ASN A 530 -19.07 17.96 20.40
N PRO A 531 -19.32 16.65 20.27
CA PRO A 531 -20.65 16.11 19.97
C PRO A 531 -21.76 16.52 20.95
N LYS A 532 -21.48 16.67 22.26
CA LYS A 532 -22.48 17.14 23.23
C LYS A 532 -22.98 18.54 22.89
N ARG A 533 -22.07 19.45 22.56
CA ARG A 533 -22.39 20.84 22.23
C ARG A 533 -23.20 20.93 20.94
N VAL A 534 -22.87 20.11 19.94
CA VAL A 534 -23.61 20.09 18.67
C VAL A 534 -25.05 19.61 18.90
N ARG A 535 -25.24 18.52 19.65
CA ARG A 535 -26.57 17.98 19.97
C ARG A 535 -27.43 18.96 20.76
N GLU A 536 -26.86 19.64 21.76
CA GLU A 536 -27.56 20.66 22.57
C GLU A 536 -27.98 21.90 21.76
N THR A 537 -27.16 22.30 20.77
CA THR A 537 -27.35 23.56 20.05
C THR A 537 -28.28 23.43 18.84
N TYR A 538 -28.26 22.30 18.14
CA TYR A 538 -28.93 22.12 16.84
C TYR A 538 -30.03 21.03 16.83
N ASP A 539 -30.38 20.45 17.99
CA ASP A 539 -31.38 19.39 18.15
C ASP A 539 -31.18 18.16 17.24
N LEU A 540 -29.96 17.58 17.33
CA LEU A 540 -29.52 16.42 16.54
C LEU A 540 -29.77 15.07 17.25
N SER A 541 -30.84 14.96 18.02
CA SER A 541 -31.04 13.89 19.02
C SER A 541 -31.26 12.47 18.44
N ALA A 542 -31.47 12.34 17.12
CA ALA A 542 -31.70 11.06 16.43
C ALA A 542 -30.55 10.65 15.48
N GLU A 543 -29.37 11.28 15.59
CA GLU A 543 -28.28 11.20 14.62
C GLU A 543 -26.99 10.63 15.21
N ARG A 544 -26.16 9.98 14.38
CA ARG A 544 -24.84 9.50 14.79
C ARG A 544 -23.85 10.65 14.63
N VAL A 545 -23.25 11.11 15.73
CA VAL A 545 -22.31 12.24 15.74
C VAL A 545 -20.94 11.75 16.20
N LEU A 546 -19.96 11.75 15.29
CA LEU A 546 -18.57 11.35 15.52
C LEU A 546 -17.68 12.59 15.66
N TRP A 547 -16.88 12.62 16.71
CA TRP A 547 -15.89 13.68 16.90
C TRP A 547 -14.63 13.38 16.11
N LEU A 548 -14.33 14.18 15.10
CA LEU A 548 -13.09 14.09 14.33
C LEU A 548 -11.92 14.54 15.21
N THR A 549 -11.13 13.62 15.77
CA THR A 549 -10.04 13.92 16.71
C THR A 549 -9.06 12.74 16.83
N ASP A 550 -7.81 13.05 17.17
CA ASP A 550 -6.73 12.11 17.47
C ASP A 550 -6.67 11.73 18.97
N ARG A 551 -7.51 12.35 19.81
CA ARG A 551 -7.55 12.07 21.26
C ARG A 551 -8.14 10.70 21.59
N GLU A 552 -7.34 9.84 22.18
CA GLU A 552 -7.78 8.60 22.82
C GLU A 552 -8.46 8.86 24.19
N GLY A 553 -9.45 8.03 24.55
CA GLY A 553 -10.07 8.05 25.90
C GLY A 553 -11.19 9.07 26.12
N SER A 554 -11.81 9.61 25.06
CA SER A 554 -13.01 10.45 25.15
C SER A 554 -14.25 9.64 25.60
N ALA A 555 -15.16 10.27 26.34
CA ALA A 555 -16.47 9.71 26.66
C ALA A 555 -17.48 9.78 25.49
N GLU A 556 -17.15 10.52 24.44
CA GLU A 556 -17.92 10.63 23.19
C GLU A 556 -17.32 9.75 22.09
N ASP A 557 -18.14 9.35 21.11
CA ASP A 557 -17.70 8.64 19.91
C ASP A 557 -16.70 9.49 19.11
N THR A 558 -15.54 8.93 18.80
CA THR A 558 -14.44 9.63 18.10
C THR A 558 -14.05 8.91 16.82
N ILE A 559 -13.51 9.68 15.88
CA ILE A 559 -12.92 9.17 14.65
C ILE A 559 -11.60 9.92 14.37
N ALA A 560 -10.53 9.17 14.13
CA ALA A 560 -9.24 9.73 13.77
C ALA A 560 -9.30 10.37 12.36
N PRO A 561 -8.44 11.36 12.03
CA PRO A 561 -8.37 11.96 10.69
C PRO A 561 -7.73 11.04 9.64
N ALA A 562 -8.06 9.74 9.68
CA ALA A 562 -7.67 8.72 8.71
C ALA A 562 -8.77 8.59 7.65
N LEU A 563 -8.46 8.94 6.41
CA LEU A 563 -9.44 9.06 5.31
C LEU A 563 -10.17 7.73 5.07
N GLU A 564 -9.47 6.61 5.08
CA GLU A 564 -10.04 5.28 4.85
C GLU A 564 -11.03 4.87 5.95
N ARG A 565 -10.74 5.24 7.20
CA ARG A 565 -11.63 4.97 8.33
C ARG A 565 -12.89 5.83 8.25
N ILE A 566 -12.75 7.09 7.84
CA ILE A 566 -13.89 8.00 7.62
C ILE A 566 -14.78 7.47 6.50
N VAL A 567 -14.18 7.02 5.39
CA VAL A 567 -14.93 6.42 4.29
C VAL A 567 -15.66 5.16 4.74
N TYR A 568 -14.97 4.25 5.45
CA TYR A 568 -15.61 3.03 5.97
C TYR A 568 -16.81 3.36 6.87
N GLU A 569 -16.68 4.32 7.79
CA GLU A 569 -17.79 4.71 8.67
C GLU A 569 -18.97 5.33 7.93
N ILE A 570 -18.70 6.10 6.87
CA ILE A 570 -19.74 6.68 6.01
C ILE A 570 -20.42 5.58 5.18
N GLU A 571 -19.67 4.72 4.50
CA GLU A 571 -20.19 3.61 3.68
C GLU A 571 -20.96 2.58 4.53
N ASP A 572 -20.44 2.21 5.71
CA ASP A 572 -21.12 1.34 6.69
C ASP A 572 -22.42 1.96 7.18
N PHE A 573 -22.45 3.26 7.49
CA PHE A 573 -23.67 3.96 7.85
C PHE A 573 -24.70 3.95 6.71
N MET A 574 -24.26 4.27 5.50
CA MET A 574 -25.12 4.30 4.30
C MET A 574 -25.69 2.91 3.97
N SER A 575 -24.94 1.83 4.22
CA SER A 575 -25.42 0.46 3.99
C SER A 575 -26.58 0.06 4.92
N LYS A 576 -26.65 0.65 6.13
CA LYS A 576 -27.63 0.31 7.16
C LYS A 576 -28.94 1.09 7.01
N GLN A 577 -28.93 2.20 6.27
CA GLN A 577 -30.09 3.05 6.09
C GLN A 577 -30.23 3.51 4.64
N PRO A 578 -31.40 3.33 4.00
CA PRO A 578 -31.55 3.53 2.56
C PRO A 578 -31.57 5.00 2.10
N ARG A 579 -31.72 5.95 3.03
CA ARG A 579 -31.75 7.39 2.76
C ARG A 579 -31.31 8.16 4.00
N GLY A 580 -30.70 9.32 3.79
CA GLY A 580 -30.21 10.12 4.89
C GLY A 580 -29.36 11.29 4.43
N ALA A 581 -28.59 11.85 5.35
CA ALA A 581 -27.57 12.84 5.03
C ALA A 581 -26.27 12.53 5.77
N VAL A 582 -25.15 12.93 5.16
CA VAL A 582 -23.83 12.91 5.75
C VAL A 582 -23.31 14.34 5.81
N LEU A 583 -22.91 14.79 7.00
CA LEU A 583 -22.26 16.07 7.18
C LEU A 583 -20.81 15.84 7.66
N LEU A 584 -19.87 16.39 6.90
CA LEU A 584 -18.45 16.37 7.20
C LEU A 584 -17.96 17.80 7.44
N ASP A 585 -17.69 18.11 8.70
CA ASP A 585 -17.07 19.34 9.17
C ASP A 585 -15.60 19.08 9.54
N GLY A 586 -14.73 20.02 9.17
CA GLY A 586 -13.29 19.95 9.42
C GLY A 586 -12.49 19.34 8.28
N ILE A 587 -12.87 19.59 7.02
CA ILE A 587 -12.08 19.16 5.86
C ILE A 587 -10.68 19.78 5.89
N GLU A 588 -10.51 20.97 6.45
CA GLU A 588 -9.23 21.64 6.70
C GLU A 588 -8.36 20.82 7.64
N TYR A 589 -8.97 20.22 8.65
CA TYR A 589 -8.27 19.35 9.58
C TYR A 589 -7.82 18.07 8.86
N LEU A 590 -8.62 17.55 7.93
CA LEU A 590 -8.19 16.44 7.07
C LEU A 590 -7.04 16.85 6.16
N VAL A 591 -7.09 18.05 5.54
CA VAL A 591 -5.99 18.59 4.70
C VAL A 591 -4.75 18.93 5.52
N SER A 592 -4.89 19.24 6.81
CA SER A 592 -3.75 19.48 7.68
C SER A 592 -3.06 18.18 8.09
N ASN A 593 -3.80 17.06 8.12
CA ASN A 593 -3.29 15.73 8.51
C ASN A 593 -3.00 14.82 7.30
N ASN A 594 -3.44 15.20 6.10
CA ASN A 594 -3.30 14.44 4.85
C ASN A 594 -2.98 15.41 3.70
N SER A 595 -2.36 14.97 2.60
CA SER A 595 -2.19 15.84 1.43
C SER A 595 -3.54 16.26 0.84
N PHE A 596 -3.65 17.49 0.32
CA PHE A 596 -4.86 17.95 -0.38
C PHE A 596 -5.32 16.98 -1.48
N ASP A 597 -4.41 16.40 -2.27
CA ASP A 597 -4.76 15.40 -3.28
C ASP A 597 -5.39 14.13 -2.71
N ALA A 598 -4.96 13.71 -1.52
CA ALA A 598 -5.55 12.56 -0.82
C ALA A 598 -6.96 12.91 -0.32
N VAL A 599 -7.13 14.12 0.23
CA VAL A 599 -8.44 14.63 0.64
C VAL A 599 -9.37 14.81 -0.57
N LEU A 600 -8.85 15.28 -1.71
CA LEU A 600 -9.63 15.42 -2.94
C LEU A 600 -10.07 14.05 -3.48
N LYS A 601 -9.19 13.04 -3.49
CA LYS A 601 -9.56 11.66 -3.84
C LYS A 601 -10.58 11.08 -2.87
N PHE A 602 -10.43 11.36 -1.59
CA PHE A 602 -11.38 11.01 -0.55
C PHE A 602 -12.76 11.66 -0.81
N VAL A 603 -12.80 12.96 -1.10
CA VAL A 603 -14.03 13.69 -1.45
C VAL A 603 -14.65 13.07 -2.71
N ARG A 604 -13.89 12.87 -3.79
CA ARG A 604 -14.39 12.23 -5.02
C ARG A 604 -14.98 10.85 -4.78
N ARG A 605 -14.32 10.01 -3.98
CA ARG A 605 -14.88 8.70 -3.59
C ARG A 605 -16.21 8.84 -2.84
N LEU A 606 -16.33 9.82 -1.95
CA LEU A 606 -17.59 10.10 -1.27
C LEU A 606 -18.65 10.62 -2.24
N LEU A 607 -18.29 11.47 -3.20
CA LEU A 607 -19.20 11.95 -4.24
C LEU A 607 -19.74 10.80 -5.08
N ASP A 608 -18.88 9.87 -5.50
CA ASP A 608 -19.26 8.67 -6.24
C ASP A 608 -20.26 7.83 -5.42
N ALA A 609 -19.91 7.50 -4.18
CA ALA A 609 -20.78 6.71 -3.28
C ALA A 609 -22.13 7.40 -3.02
N ILE A 610 -22.14 8.73 -2.89
CA ILE A 610 -23.35 9.52 -2.66
C ILE A 610 -24.21 9.59 -3.91
N SER A 611 -23.61 9.73 -5.10
CA SER A 611 -24.30 9.80 -6.39
C SER A 611 -25.06 8.51 -6.73
N GLU A 612 -24.58 7.37 -6.26
CA GLU A 612 -25.23 6.06 -6.39
C GLU A 612 -26.31 5.81 -5.31
N SER A 613 -26.52 6.78 -4.40
CA SER A 613 -27.40 6.65 -3.24
C SER A 613 -28.45 7.77 -3.14
N HIS A 614 -29.41 7.63 -2.22
CA HIS A 614 -30.38 8.69 -1.91
C HIS A 614 -29.91 9.60 -0.75
N TYR A 615 -28.59 9.70 -0.54
CA TYR A 615 -28.03 10.55 0.51
C TYR A 615 -27.73 11.97 0.01
N ALA A 616 -27.78 12.94 0.91
CA ALA A 616 -27.18 14.26 0.69
C ALA A 616 -25.82 14.33 1.41
N LEU A 617 -24.79 14.83 0.73
CA LEU A 617 -23.48 15.11 1.34
C LEU A 617 -23.34 16.61 1.59
N ILE A 618 -22.92 16.98 2.79
CA ILE A 618 -22.61 18.37 3.16
C ILE A 618 -21.17 18.39 3.64
N ILE A 619 -20.35 19.23 3.02
CA ILE A 619 -19.00 19.53 3.49
C ILE A 619 -18.95 20.99 3.92
N SER A 620 -18.55 21.24 5.16
CA SER A 620 -18.29 22.59 5.66
C SER A 620 -16.82 22.93 5.47
N LEU A 621 -16.54 24.13 4.99
CA LEU A 621 -15.20 24.64 4.75
C LEU A 621 -15.11 26.14 5.06
N GLY A 622 -14.12 26.56 5.83
CA GLY A 622 -13.68 27.95 5.94
C GLY A 622 -12.85 28.36 4.72
N SER A 623 -13.21 29.44 4.05
CA SER A 623 -12.52 29.87 2.83
C SER A 623 -11.10 30.43 3.07
N ALA A 624 -10.75 30.77 4.31
CA ALA A 624 -9.45 31.32 4.69
C ALA A 624 -8.36 30.27 5.00
N THR A 625 -8.72 28.98 5.07
CA THR A 625 -7.86 27.91 5.62
C THR A 625 -7.32 26.95 4.57
N VAL A 626 -7.79 27.05 3.33
CA VAL A 626 -7.37 26.26 2.16
C VAL A 626 -6.90 27.21 1.06
N LYS A 627 -5.90 26.83 0.26
CA LYS A 627 -5.39 27.74 -0.79
C LYS A 627 -6.47 28.02 -1.82
N GLU A 628 -6.46 29.21 -2.42
CA GLU A 628 -7.48 29.61 -3.40
C GLU A 628 -7.61 28.64 -4.60
N GLN A 629 -6.49 28.04 -5.03
CA GLN A 629 -6.49 27.02 -6.09
C GLN A 629 -7.15 25.71 -5.63
N GLU A 630 -6.87 25.27 -4.41
CA GLU A 630 -7.42 24.06 -3.80
C GLU A 630 -8.94 24.21 -3.57
N LEU A 631 -9.37 25.40 -3.10
CA LEU A 631 -10.79 25.76 -2.99
C LEU A 631 -11.50 25.67 -4.34
N LYS A 632 -10.94 26.27 -5.40
CA LYS A 632 -11.52 26.22 -6.75
C LYS A 632 -11.66 24.81 -7.32
N VAL A 633 -10.81 23.87 -6.89
CA VAL A 633 -10.94 22.47 -7.28
C VAL A 633 -12.12 21.83 -6.55
N LEU A 634 -12.28 22.06 -5.25
CA LEU A 634 -13.44 21.55 -4.49
C LEU A 634 -14.77 22.17 -4.97
N GLU A 635 -14.78 23.47 -5.29
CA GLU A 635 -15.95 24.18 -5.83
C GLU A 635 -16.42 23.60 -7.19
N ARG A 636 -15.52 22.99 -7.97
CA ARG A 636 -15.88 22.35 -9.26
C ARG A 636 -16.57 21.00 -9.09
N GLU A 637 -16.39 20.34 -7.95
CA GLU A 637 -16.87 18.99 -7.69
C GLU A 637 -18.23 18.99 -6.96
N MET A 638 -18.67 20.13 -6.41
CA MET A 638 -19.82 20.23 -5.51
C MET A 638 -20.68 21.49 -5.74
N GLU A 639 -21.94 21.46 -5.31
CA GLU A 639 -22.81 22.66 -5.32
C GLU A 639 -22.41 23.61 -4.19
N VAL A 640 -21.88 24.79 -4.56
CA VAL A 640 -21.35 25.76 -3.61
C VAL A 640 -22.47 26.62 -3.01
N ILE A 641 -22.53 26.67 -1.68
CA ILE A 641 -23.41 27.54 -0.91
C ILE A 641 -22.54 28.51 -0.12
N ARG A 642 -22.57 29.80 -0.52
CA ARG A 642 -21.85 30.85 0.18
C ARG A 642 -22.74 31.48 1.25
N VAL A 643 -22.26 31.47 2.48
CA VAL A 643 -22.92 32.13 3.62
C VAL A 643 -22.39 33.58 3.68
N PRO A 644 -23.28 34.60 3.78
CA PRO A 644 -22.88 36.00 3.83
C PRO A 644 -22.13 36.41 5.10
#